data_AF-A0AAU9KAH1-F1
#
_entry.id   AF-A0AAU9KAH1-F1
#
_cell.length_a   1.000
_cell.length_b   1.000
_cell.length_c   1.000
_cell.angle_alpha   90.00
_cell.angle_beta   90.00
_cell.angle_gamma   90.00
#
_symmetry.space_group_name_H-M   'P 1'
#
loop_
_entity.id
_entity.type
_entity.pdbx_description
1 polymer ?
#
loop_
_entity_poly.entity_id
_entity_poly.type
_entity_poly.pdbx_seq_one_letter_code
_entity_poly.pdbx_strand_id
1 'polypeptide(L)'
;MDEPELRRPKPYKILEQVMVELSKLDYFNYFRIPYGRKPILIPDSFTANINSRCYLDCANTSPSISIVISNKKSDKPYKKLKLSYDVDDFLSIKSFKLEDDPIYVSNYLEYEECHLQSLDDLYFNVITNCYFSISQLKNDFVKLMLKKLKSARNIGEKKYINEFWNEASIRFKRYEKDLKILLKDEWKSLISDNPNPKVTGNWHRAPYKTREYKEISDYEPVAGGSTTDRLKTDKKGCCNGKHCSSLEALGPFDLVTGTWKTLNKDRLARTECSETCPCVKNGICMNRQISDHQEKQLWLDVVETPTWGFDTYTYRNIFVYLRVPFDPYSYCFIDKALPKAINSVKWNSWDIREALDLILKDTRGTFNLLDMKYAHGLLNAINALIGVYGADAVLNEFKIHPKGTGVVCINRAGIPANSLVVEYSGELYTPALWFEKQDALKNANNTMKRRANDAGECLPDFYNIMIERHMDDPAGYDVMVVDPILKGKYGSRLSHSCAPNCGTVTTVANGRYTIGMYALKPISYLEELTFDYNSFTESRDEHFSSICLCGSSYCRRYYLSLSKNSTNFHPSHNFVHRIGLILRSCYTPRSDKHIEICNKFSIKSALLDGCPDWLVVWVALVLEVVQEELNSKPNEIEKKIVLDSRIQNLAITIDKIKYCMSNSNDHPPMQLLSKKDALDYIWGNEEYSVKQSLMKLTHEFPGLNSLLGKANSLNQARKQLLKIRDLLRAHAPSRWIGAGIADILHLIAYTQLFFRDIPYASFESQEIHIRPGEISRNSKFDSEKLTKKYSPLHIQGIMAGWFKQSVEKPHASLSADKRGAITLSSLESLPEMEYNEELRGKLIKHLQEKPASPWPAKHSERYPWGTFVNSARVMGSPMFDTFHNDEEAITRCLKYLDVPAESCDIPPYYDLP
;
A
#
# COMPACT_ATOMS: atom_id res chain seq x y z
N MET A 1 24.56 41.95 70.35
CA MET A 1 25.56 41.08 69.72
C MET A 1 24.97 39.69 69.66
N ASP A 2 24.88 39.20 68.43
CA ASP A 2 24.62 37.84 67.95
C ASP A 2 23.29 37.18 68.34
N GLU A 3 22.26 37.48 67.53
CA GLU A 3 21.10 36.59 67.36
C GLU A 3 21.57 35.23 66.80
N PRO A 4 21.07 34.10 67.33
CA PRO A 4 21.47 32.79 66.87
C PRO A 4 20.95 32.56 65.44
N GLU A 5 21.86 32.17 64.53
CA GLU A 5 21.51 31.73 63.18
C GLU A 5 20.38 30.70 63.24
N LEU A 6 19.17 31.13 62.84
CA LEU A 6 18.06 30.24 62.52
C LEU A 6 18.58 29.25 61.48
N ARG A 7 18.84 28.00 61.91
CA ARG A 7 19.10 26.86 61.01
C ARG A 7 17.97 26.80 59.99
N ARG A 8 18.24 27.33 58.80
CA ARG A 8 17.26 27.42 57.71
C ARG A 8 16.75 26.00 57.42
N PRO A 9 15.44 25.75 57.53
CA PRO A 9 14.91 24.39 57.43
C PRO A 9 15.09 23.82 56.01
N LYS A 10 15.34 22.49 55.95
CA LYS A 10 15.52 21.67 54.73
C LYS A 10 14.55 21.94 53.56
N PRO A 11 13.26 22.30 53.75
CA PRO A 11 12.31 22.58 52.67
C PRO A 11 12.74 23.67 51.68
N TYR A 12 13.48 24.69 52.14
CA TYR A 12 13.98 25.77 51.26
C TYR A 12 15.03 25.29 50.26
N LYS A 13 15.94 24.40 50.70
CA LYS A 13 16.95 23.81 49.82
C LYS A 13 16.33 22.84 48.83
N ILE A 14 15.32 22.06 49.24
CA ILE A 14 14.58 21.17 48.34
C ILE A 14 13.82 21.99 47.31
N LEU A 15 13.12 23.06 47.71
CA LEU A 15 12.45 23.95 46.77
C LEU A 15 13.44 24.60 45.80
N GLU A 16 14.58 25.09 46.28
CA GLU A 16 15.65 25.62 45.44
C GLU A 16 16.16 24.58 44.45
N GLN A 17 16.39 23.35 44.90
CA GLN A 17 16.79 22.24 44.05
C GLN A 17 15.71 21.94 43.02
N VAL A 18 14.44 21.82 43.40
CA VAL A 18 13.31 21.62 42.48
C VAL A 18 13.30 22.70 41.38
N MET A 19 13.43 23.98 41.75
CA MET A 19 13.43 25.09 40.78
C MET A 19 14.69 25.16 39.93
N VAL A 20 15.85 24.89 40.51
CA VAL A 20 17.14 24.86 39.81
C VAL A 20 17.17 23.70 38.83
N GLU A 21 16.75 22.51 39.25
CA GLU A 21 16.58 21.35 38.37
C GLU A 21 15.56 21.68 37.28
N LEU A 22 14.39 22.26 37.57
CA LEU A 22 13.44 22.71 36.53
C LEU A 22 14.05 23.60 35.45
N SER A 23 14.95 24.52 35.83
CA SER A 23 15.61 25.42 34.88
C SER A 23 16.76 24.77 34.10
N LYS A 24 17.30 23.65 34.62
CA LYS A 24 18.43 22.90 34.06
C LYS A 24 18.01 21.60 33.39
N LEU A 25 16.81 21.13 33.65
CA LEU A 25 16.18 20.00 32.99
C LEU A 25 16.07 20.40 31.53
N ASP A 26 16.98 19.88 30.74
CA ASP A 26 16.80 19.83 29.30
C ASP A 26 15.67 18.83 29.05
N TYR A 27 14.45 19.36 29.12
CA TYR A 27 13.19 18.66 28.90
C TYR A 27 13.20 17.84 27.62
N PHE A 28 14.15 18.06 26.69
CA PHE A 28 14.26 17.35 25.43
C PHE A 28 15.59 16.60 25.23
N ASN A 29 16.59 16.65 26.13
CA ASN A 29 17.81 15.83 26.02
C ASN A 29 17.55 14.33 26.16
N TYR A 30 16.57 13.95 26.99
CA TYR A 30 16.06 12.58 27.06
C TYR A 30 15.45 12.09 25.73
N PHE A 31 15.22 13.01 24.78
CA PHE A 31 14.53 12.83 23.51
C PHE A 31 15.48 12.91 22.31
N ARG A 32 16.73 13.36 22.52
CA ARG A 32 17.81 13.37 21.52
C ARG A 32 18.66 12.10 21.53
N ILE A 33 18.39 11.15 22.45
CA ILE A 33 19.06 9.85 22.47
C ILE A 33 18.51 9.02 21.29
N PRO A 34 19.32 8.70 20.27
CA PRO A 34 18.89 7.79 19.21
C PRO A 34 18.55 6.44 19.83
N TYR A 35 17.59 5.70 19.24
CA TYR A 35 17.33 4.31 19.59
C TYR A 35 18.65 3.56 19.89
N GLY A 36 18.88 3.17 21.16
CA GLY A 36 20.02 2.33 21.54
C GLY A 36 21.15 2.91 22.40
N ARG A 37 21.02 4.06 23.09
CA ARG A 37 21.98 4.46 24.15
C ARG A 37 21.34 4.57 25.53
N LYS A 38 22.07 4.11 26.57
CA LYS A 38 21.64 4.13 27.98
C LYS A 38 21.47 5.57 28.48
N PRO A 39 20.43 5.87 29.30
CA PRO A 39 20.29 7.16 29.95
C PRO A 39 21.46 7.43 30.91
N ILE A 40 21.77 8.69 31.11
CA ILE A 40 22.79 9.14 32.07
C ILE A 40 22.29 8.78 33.47
N LEU A 41 22.99 7.86 34.15
CA LEU A 41 22.72 7.51 35.55
C LEU A 41 22.88 8.76 36.42
N ILE A 42 21.88 8.99 37.28
CA ILE A 42 21.94 9.98 38.36
C ILE A 42 23.16 9.62 39.23
N PRO A 43 24.04 10.56 39.59
CA PRO A 43 25.17 10.28 40.47
C PRO A 43 24.67 9.72 41.82
N ASP A 44 25.21 8.58 42.24
CA ASP A 44 24.92 7.91 43.53
C ASP A 44 25.08 8.82 44.77
N SER A 45 25.77 9.95 44.61
CA SER A 45 25.93 10.98 45.64
C SER A 45 24.63 11.72 46.01
N PHE A 46 23.59 11.66 45.16
CA PHE A 46 22.30 12.32 45.40
C PHE A 46 21.36 11.47 46.27
N THR A 47 21.30 10.16 46.02
CA THR A 47 20.52 9.19 46.83
C THR A 47 21.14 8.95 48.21
N ALA A 48 22.48 9.06 48.34
CA ALA A 48 23.20 8.84 49.59
C ALA A 48 22.97 9.94 50.66
N ASN A 49 22.62 11.18 50.27
CA ASN A 49 22.47 12.30 51.22
C ASN A 49 21.05 12.47 51.80
N ILE A 50 20.08 11.64 51.39
CA ILE A 50 18.66 11.87 51.69
C ILE A 50 18.10 10.96 52.80
N ASN A 51 18.77 9.87 53.19
CA ASN A 51 18.24 8.92 54.18
C ASN A 51 18.89 9.00 55.56
N SER A 52 18.54 10.02 56.36
CA SER A 52 18.65 9.91 57.82
C SER A 52 17.47 9.11 58.39
N ARG A 53 17.40 7.79 58.14
CA ARG A 53 16.60 6.83 58.93
C ARG A 53 16.72 5.33 58.58
N CYS A 54 17.67 4.92 57.73
CA CYS A 54 17.94 3.51 57.46
C CYS A 54 19.46 3.26 57.53
N TYR A 55 19.89 2.15 58.13
CA TYR A 55 21.29 1.71 58.03
C TYR A 55 21.37 0.40 57.26
N LEU A 56 22.44 0.28 56.47
CA LEU A 56 22.76 -0.91 55.67
C LEU A 56 23.44 -1.93 56.58
N ASP A 57 22.79 -3.09 56.76
CA ASP A 57 23.39 -4.24 57.44
C ASP A 57 24.23 -5.02 56.43
N CYS A 58 25.50 -4.62 56.27
CA CYS A 58 26.47 -5.31 55.43
C CYS A 58 27.17 -6.43 56.22
N ALA A 59 26.41 -7.44 56.67
CA ALA A 59 26.99 -8.68 57.18
C ALA A 59 27.34 -9.58 55.98
N ASN A 60 28.64 -9.84 55.82
CA ASN A 60 29.25 -10.53 54.68
C ASN A 60 28.56 -11.87 54.31
N THR A 61 28.52 -12.14 52.99
CA THR A 61 28.29 -13.42 52.28
C THR A 61 26.92 -13.75 51.64
N SER A 62 26.17 -12.78 51.10
CA SER A 62 25.15 -13.05 50.05
C SER A 62 24.75 -11.79 49.25
N PRO A 63 24.29 -11.89 47.98
CA PRO A 63 24.04 -10.77 47.07
C PRO A 63 22.65 -10.14 47.31
N SER A 64 22.32 -9.82 48.56
CA SER A 64 21.05 -9.18 48.88
C SER A 64 21.26 -8.07 49.90
N ILE A 65 20.86 -6.86 49.53
CA ILE A 65 20.82 -5.72 50.45
C ILE A 65 19.53 -5.83 51.27
N SER A 66 19.67 -5.82 52.59
CA SER A 66 18.53 -5.81 53.51
C SER A 66 18.38 -4.44 54.14
N ILE A 67 17.26 -3.76 53.87
CA ILE A 67 16.93 -2.49 54.53
C ILE A 67 16.21 -2.81 55.85
N VAL A 68 16.81 -2.41 56.96
CA VAL A 68 16.22 -2.55 58.30
C VAL A 68 15.62 -1.21 58.73
N ILE A 69 14.30 -1.21 58.98
CA ILE A 69 13.58 -0.04 59.48
C ILE A 69 13.47 -0.17 61.02
N SER A 70 14.07 0.76 61.76
CA SER A 70 13.94 0.83 63.22
C SER A 70 12.87 1.84 63.65
N ASN A 71 12.13 1.50 64.72
CA ASN A 71 11.20 2.43 65.37
C ASN A 71 11.85 2.99 66.64
N LYS A 72 11.61 4.26 66.96
CA LYS A 72 12.28 5.05 68.03
C LYS A 72 12.12 4.51 69.47
N LYS A 73 11.50 3.35 69.69
CA LYS A 73 11.15 2.83 71.02
C LYS A 73 11.57 1.38 71.33
N SER A 74 12.26 0.66 70.43
CA SER A 74 12.85 -0.64 70.79
C SER A 74 14.00 -1.03 69.85
N ASP A 75 15.08 -1.58 70.40
CA ASP A 75 16.26 -2.10 69.67
C ASP A 75 16.01 -3.40 68.89
N LYS A 76 14.77 -3.69 68.46
CA LYS A 76 14.45 -4.82 67.57
C LYS A 76 13.91 -4.34 66.21
N PRO A 77 14.33 -4.94 65.08
CA PRO A 77 13.89 -4.56 63.73
C PRO A 77 12.37 -4.69 63.54
N TYR A 78 11.72 -3.67 62.97
CA TYR A 78 10.27 -3.72 62.69
C TYR A 78 9.96 -4.36 61.31
N LYS A 79 10.83 -4.20 60.31
CA LYS A 79 10.69 -4.82 58.99
C LYS A 79 12.05 -4.91 58.30
N LYS A 80 12.36 -6.06 57.69
CA LYS A 80 13.58 -6.30 56.88
C LYS A 80 13.14 -6.46 55.43
N LEU A 81 13.36 -5.45 54.60
CA LEU A 81 13.06 -5.48 53.16
C LEU A 81 14.28 -6.02 52.42
N LYS A 82 14.10 -7.14 51.71
CA LYS A 82 15.18 -7.81 50.98
C LYS A 82 15.08 -7.39 49.51
N LEU A 83 16.03 -6.58 49.05
CA LEU A 83 16.15 -6.20 47.64
C LEU A 83 17.15 -7.16 46.97
N SER A 84 16.65 -8.01 46.07
CA SER A 84 17.48 -8.76 45.13
C SER A 84 17.77 -7.86 43.94
N TYR A 85 19.02 -7.41 43.78
CA TYR A 85 19.46 -6.69 42.59
C TYR A 85 20.20 -7.65 41.67
N ASP A 86 19.69 -7.79 40.46
CA ASP A 86 20.47 -8.22 39.30
C ASP A 86 20.01 -7.34 38.15
N VAL A 87 20.78 -6.30 37.78
CA VAL A 87 20.35 -5.31 36.77
C VAL A 87 21.52 -4.85 35.91
N ASP A 88 21.80 -5.58 34.85
CA ASP A 88 22.65 -5.13 33.74
C ASP A 88 21.85 -4.50 32.57
N ASP A 89 20.51 -4.61 32.56
CA ASP A 89 19.65 -4.17 31.46
C ASP A 89 18.39 -3.42 31.92
N PHE A 90 18.25 -2.16 31.51
CA PHE A 90 17.12 -1.27 31.84
C PHE A 90 15.82 -1.72 31.14
N LEU A 91 15.92 -2.49 30.05
CA LEU A 91 14.78 -3.08 29.33
C LEU A 91 14.05 -4.17 30.14
N SER A 92 14.62 -4.58 31.28
CA SER A 92 14.00 -5.54 32.21
C SER A 92 13.03 -4.91 33.21
N ILE A 93 12.99 -3.58 33.34
CA ILE A 93 12.06 -2.87 34.23
C ILE A 93 10.66 -2.87 33.60
N LYS A 94 9.85 -3.86 33.95
CA LYS A 94 8.51 -4.08 33.36
C LYS A 94 7.42 -3.10 33.80
N SER A 95 7.67 -2.19 34.74
CA SER A 95 6.79 -1.06 35.08
C SER A 95 7.33 -0.28 36.28
N PHE A 96 7.12 1.04 36.30
CA PHE A 96 7.04 1.81 37.55
C PHE A 96 5.60 1.74 38.07
N LYS A 97 5.17 0.56 38.54
CA LYS A 97 4.04 0.51 39.47
C LYS A 97 4.63 0.67 40.86
N LEU A 98 4.29 1.75 41.54
CA LEU A 98 4.27 1.67 43.00
C LEU A 98 3.29 0.54 43.31
N GLU A 99 3.71 -0.50 44.04
CA GLU A 99 2.94 -1.74 44.25
C GLU A 99 1.51 -1.49 44.80
N ASP A 100 1.23 -0.27 45.27
CA ASP A 100 -0.01 0.18 45.89
C ASP A 100 -0.89 1.11 45.01
N ASP A 101 -0.48 1.49 43.80
CA ASP A 101 -1.29 2.39 42.94
C ASP A 101 -2.53 1.66 42.37
N PRO A 102 -3.74 2.23 42.52
CA PRO A 102 -4.95 1.63 41.97
C PRO A 102 -4.95 1.66 40.44
N ILE A 103 -5.61 0.67 39.82
CA ILE A 103 -5.75 0.61 38.35
C ILE A 103 -6.68 1.73 37.84
N TYR A 104 -7.64 2.15 38.66
CA TYR A 104 -8.66 3.15 38.32
C TYR A 104 -9.01 4.02 39.54
N VAL A 105 -9.38 5.28 39.28
CA VAL A 105 -9.79 6.25 40.29
C VAL A 105 -11.03 7.00 39.80
N SER A 106 -12.01 7.21 40.69
CA SER A 106 -13.28 7.89 40.35
C SER A 106 -13.11 9.39 40.07
N ASN A 107 -12.12 10.01 40.72
CA ASN A 107 -11.74 11.39 40.48
C ASN A 107 -10.21 11.49 40.49
N TYR A 108 -9.62 11.60 39.29
CA TYR A 108 -8.18 11.68 39.13
C TYR A 108 -7.57 12.93 39.77
N LEU A 109 -8.25 14.08 39.70
CA LEU A 109 -7.73 15.31 40.29
C LEU A 109 -7.70 15.21 41.82
N GLU A 110 -8.75 14.66 42.45
CA GLU A 110 -8.75 14.38 43.89
C GLU A 110 -7.67 13.35 44.26
N TYR A 111 -7.47 12.33 43.43
CA TYR A 111 -6.42 11.33 43.63
C TYR A 111 -5.03 11.98 43.64
N GLU A 112 -4.69 12.77 42.62
CA GLU A 112 -3.40 13.47 42.54
C GLU A 112 -3.23 14.44 43.72
N GLU A 113 -4.30 15.14 44.13
CA GLU A 113 -4.28 15.99 45.33
C GLU A 113 -3.99 15.22 46.63
N CYS A 114 -4.51 13.99 46.73
CA CYS A 114 -4.22 13.10 47.85
C CYS A 114 -2.82 12.51 47.79
N HIS A 115 -2.18 12.43 46.63
CA HIS A 115 -0.81 11.92 46.47
C HIS A 115 0.25 13.01 46.65
N LEU A 116 -0.10 14.27 46.43
CA LEU A 116 0.76 15.41 46.74
C LEU A 116 0.81 15.68 48.26
N GLN A 117 1.75 15.06 48.97
CA GLN A 117 1.88 15.14 50.44
C GLN A 117 3.13 15.89 50.93
N SER A 118 4.14 15.99 50.06
CA SER A 118 5.47 16.45 50.37
C SER A 118 6.06 17.28 49.23
N LEU A 119 7.21 17.90 49.50
CA LEU A 119 8.00 18.54 48.44
C LEU A 119 8.71 17.52 47.55
N ASP A 120 8.87 16.28 48.01
CA ASP A 120 9.47 15.20 47.23
C ASP A 120 8.50 14.75 46.12
N ASP A 121 7.20 14.72 46.40
CA ASP A 121 6.16 14.46 45.39
C ASP A 121 6.14 15.57 44.32
N LEU A 122 6.34 16.82 44.75
CA LEU A 122 6.46 17.96 43.83
C LEU A 122 7.72 17.83 42.95
N TYR A 123 8.85 17.43 43.55
CA TYR A 123 10.09 17.16 42.82
C TYR A 123 9.93 16.00 41.83
N PHE A 124 9.23 14.93 42.23
CA PHE A 124 8.93 13.81 41.37
C PHE A 124 8.09 14.23 40.15
N ASN A 125 7.07 15.06 40.35
CA ASN A 125 6.29 15.64 39.26
C ASN A 125 7.13 16.53 38.33
N VAL A 126 8.14 17.22 38.86
CA VAL A 126 9.11 17.99 38.06
C VAL A 126 9.91 17.07 37.14
N ILE A 127 10.53 16.02 37.67
CA ILE A 127 11.41 15.14 36.88
C ILE A 127 10.64 14.19 35.94
N THR A 128 9.32 14.06 36.13
CA THR A 128 8.45 13.25 35.27
C THR A 128 7.71 14.06 34.21
N ASN A 129 8.07 15.32 33.97
CA ASN A 129 7.42 16.19 32.99
C ASN A 129 5.92 16.45 33.28
N CYS A 130 5.52 16.60 34.55
CA CYS A 130 4.15 17.03 34.87
C CYS A 130 3.91 18.53 34.64
N TYR A 131 4.97 19.33 34.70
CA TYR A 131 4.90 20.79 34.66
C TYR A 131 5.66 21.32 33.45
N PHE A 132 5.01 22.17 32.68
CA PHE A 132 5.57 22.91 31.56
C PHE A 132 5.42 24.43 31.77
N SER A 133 4.91 24.85 32.92
CA SER A 133 4.87 26.26 33.32
C SER A 133 5.01 26.41 34.82
N ILE A 134 5.55 27.55 35.26
CA ILE A 134 5.62 27.90 36.68
C ILE A 134 4.21 28.00 37.29
N SER A 135 3.20 28.38 36.51
CA SER A 135 1.81 28.45 37.00
C SER A 135 1.27 27.08 37.41
N GLN A 136 1.57 26.01 36.65
CA GLN A 136 1.14 24.64 37.01
C GLN A 136 1.80 24.18 38.32
N LEU A 137 3.11 24.34 38.42
CA LEU A 137 3.87 24.05 39.63
C LEU A 137 3.39 24.87 40.83
N LYS A 138 3.09 26.16 40.61
CA LYS A 138 2.58 27.05 41.66
C LYS A 138 1.20 26.59 42.16
N ASN A 139 0.33 26.10 41.29
CA ASN A 139 -0.99 25.60 41.69
C ASN A 139 -0.85 24.41 42.64
N ASP A 140 -0.02 23.43 42.31
CA ASP A 140 0.20 22.26 43.17
C ASP A 140 0.95 22.65 44.46
N PHE A 141 1.90 23.58 44.36
CA PHE A 141 2.55 24.15 45.53
C PHE A 141 1.56 24.87 46.45
N VAL A 142 0.61 25.65 45.94
CA VAL A 142 -0.47 26.28 46.74
C VAL A 142 -1.27 25.21 47.48
N LYS A 143 -1.67 24.13 46.79
CA LYS A 143 -2.43 23.04 47.42
C LYS A 143 -1.65 22.41 48.58
N LEU A 144 -0.38 22.10 48.35
CA LEU A 144 0.52 21.57 49.38
C LEU A 144 0.63 22.53 50.57
N MET A 145 0.84 23.83 50.30
CA MET A 145 0.97 24.86 51.33
C MET A 145 -0.30 25.06 52.14
N LEU A 146 -1.48 25.08 51.49
CA LEU A 146 -2.77 25.14 52.17
C LEU A 146 -3.00 23.90 53.05
N LYS A 147 -2.59 22.71 52.59
CA LYS A 147 -2.66 21.48 53.39
C LYS A 147 -1.77 21.55 54.63
N LYS A 148 -0.51 22.01 54.48
CA LYS A 148 0.41 22.22 55.62
C LYS A 148 -0.10 23.28 56.58
N LEU A 149 -0.65 24.38 56.06
CA LEU A 149 -1.22 25.47 56.86
C LEU A 149 -2.43 24.99 57.69
N LYS A 150 -3.31 24.17 57.10
CA LYS A 150 -4.43 23.53 57.81
C LYS A 150 -3.95 22.57 58.91
N SER A 151 -2.80 21.92 58.73
CA SER A 151 -2.21 21.00 59.71
C SER A 151 -1.33 21.68 60.79
N ALA A 152 -1.08 23.00 60.67
CA ALA A 152 -0.19 23.74 61.57
C ALA A 152 -0.80 23.87 62.97
N ARG A 153 -0.03 23.49 64.00
CA ARG A 153 -0.48 23.38 65.40
C ARG A 153 -0.28 24.65 66.21
N ASN A 154 0.60 25.55 65.76
CA ASN A 154 0.93 26.78 66.47
C ASN A 154 1.17 27.96 65.52
N ILE A 155 1.19 29.18 66.08
CA ILE A 155 1.36 30.44 65.34
C ILE A 155 2.74 30.51 64.66
N GLY A 156 3.78 29.92 65.28
CA GLY A 156 5.13 29.87 64.72
C GLY A 156 5.21 29.08 63.41
N GLU A 157 4.55 27.92 63.35
CA GLU A 157 4.45 27.11 62.13
C GLU A 157 3.70 27.85 61.02
N LYS A 158 2.61 28.55 61.35
CA LYS A 158 1.88 29.38 60.37
C LYS A 158 2.75 30.52 59.82
N LYS A 159 3.52 31.19 60.69
CA LYS A 159 4.46 32.25 60.30
C LYS A 159 5.56 31.70 59.39
N TYR A 160 6.13 30.54 59.73
CA TYR A 160 7.15 29.87 58.92
C TYR A 160 6.63 29.47 57.54
N ILE A 161 5.44 28.88 57.45
CA ILE A 161 4.79 28.53 56.18
C ILE A 161 4.55 29.79 55.32
N ASN A 162 4.15 30.90 55.94
CA ASN A 162 3.94 32.17 55.25
C ASN A 162 5.25 32.81 54.75
N GLU A 163 6.32 32.80 55.55
CA GLU A 163 7.65 33.25 55.13
C GLU A 163 8.18 32.41 53.98
N PHE A 164 8.04 31.08 54.06
CA PHE A 164 8.42 30.16 52.99
C PHE A 164 7.63 30.40 51.69
N TRP A 165 6.33 30.68 51.78
CA TRP A 165 5.50 31.04 50.63
C TRP A 165 5.98 32.34 49.95
N ASN A 166 6.31 33.37 50.74
CA ASN A 166 6.78 34.65 50.22
C ASN A 166 8.10 34.49 49.46
N GLU A 167 9.05 33.77 50.04
CA GLU A 167 10.33 33.43 49.41
C GLU A 167 10.16 32.61 48.12
N ALA A 168 9.31 31.57 48.16
CA ALA A 168 8.97 30.76 47.00
C ALA A 168 8.36 31.61 45.88
N SER A 169 7.45 32.53 46.23
CA SER A 169 6.76 33.42 45.29
C SER A 169 7.71 34.37 44.55
N ILE A 170 8.75 34.86 45.22
CA ILE A 170 9.80 35.68 44.58
C ILE A 170 10.57 34.83 43.57
N ARG A 171 10.94 33.61 43.94
CA ARG A 171 11.69 32.68 43.07
C ARG A 171 10.87 32.25 41.84
N PHE A 172 9.59 31.93 42.02
CA PHE A 172 8.69 31.57 40.91
C PHE A 172 8.69 32.64 39.81
N LYS A 173 8.58 33.92 40.17
CA LYS A 173 8.60 35.03 39.20
C LYS A 173 9.91 35.11 38.41
N ARG A 174 11.04 34.82 39.05
CA ARG A 174 12.36 34.84 38.39
C ARG A 174 12.48 33.70 37.38
N TYR A 175 12.19 32.47 37.79
CA TYR A 175 12.32 31.28 36.95
C TYR A 175 11.25 31.15 35.88
N GLU A 176 10.12 31.87 36.01
CA GLU A 176 9.10 31.93 34.97
C GLU A 176 9.67 32.46 33.65
N LYS A 177 10.59 33.41 33.70
CA LYS A 177 11.27 33.93 32.51
C LYS A 177 12.19 32.88 31.89
N ASP A 178 13.01 32.22 32.71
CA ASP A 178 14.02 31.25 32.26
C ASP A 178 13.34 30.02 31.64
N LEU A 179 12.30 29.49 32.29
CA LEU A 179 11.51 28.37 31.77
C LEU A 179 10.80 28.72 30.46
N LYS A 180 10.27 29.95 30.32
CA LYS A 180 9.66 30.40 29.06
C LYS A 180 10.67 30.51 27.93
N ILE A 181 11.91 30.92 28.20
CA ILE A 181 12.97 30.97 27.19
C ILE A 181 13.34 29.55 26.75
N LEU A 182 13.56 28.65 27.71
CA LEU A 182 13.88 27.24 27.45
C LEU A 182 12.81 26.57 26.57
N LEU A 183 11.53 26.72 26.94
CA LEU A 183 10.41 26.19 26.15
C LEU A 183 10.36 26.78 24.74
N LYS A 184 10.75 28.05 24.58
CA LYS A 184 10.74 28.71 23.27
C LYS A 184 11.82 28.17 22.34
N ASP A 185 13.02 28.00 22.86
CA ASP A 185 14.16 27.56 22.08
C ASP A 185 13.97 26.09 21.65
N GLU A 186 13.47 25.26 22.56
CA GLU A 186 13.23 23.85 22.28
C GLU A 186 12.02 23.61 21.37
N TRP A 187 10.89 24.32 21.57
CA TRP A 187 9.74 24.25 20.66
C TRP A 187 10.15 24.53 19.21
N LYS A 188 10.97 25.56 18.99
CA LYS A 188 11.45 25.91 17.65
C LYS A 188 12.29 24.79 17.02
N SER A 189 13.23 24.21 17.77
CA SER A 189 14.08 23.11 17.29
C SER A 189 13.27 21.84 16.99
N LEU A 190 12.33 21.47 17.85
CA LEU A 190 11.53 20.25 17.68
C LEU A 190 10.61 20.32 16.47
N ILE A 191 9.98 21.48 16.25
CA ILE A 191 9.09 21.70 15.12
C ILE A 191 9.87 21.79 13.80
N SER A 192 11.08 22.38 13.79
CA SER A 192 11.93 22.44 12.59
C SER A 192 12.52 21.09 12.20
N ASP A 193 12.83 20.24 13.18
CA ASP A 193 13.59 18.99 12.98
C ASP A 193 12.69 17.74 12.85
N ASN A 194 11.41 17.94 12.52
CA ASN A 194 10.46 16.84 12.34
C ASN A 194 10.35 16.44 10.85
N PRO A 195 10.98 15.31 10.41
CA PRO A 195 10.99 14.89 9.01
C PRO A 195 9.75 14.07 8.64
N ASN A 196 8.81 13.86 9.58
CA ASN A 196 7.64 13.05 9.32
C ASN A 196 6.64 13.81 8.42
N PRO A 197 5.93 13.12 7.51
CA PRO A 197 4.89 13.73 6.70
C PRO A 197 3.81 14.37 7.57
N LYS A 198 3.50 15.63 7.24
CA LYS A 198 2.48 16.46 7.88
C LYS A 198 1.40 16.78 6.84
N VAL A 199 0.13 16.64 7.21
CA VAL A 199 -0.97 17.10 6.34
C VAL A 199 -0.86 18.61 6.14
N THR A 200 -0.65 19.03 4.89
CA THR A 200 -0.54 20.43 4.48
C THR A 200 -1.87 20.96 3.94
N GLY A 201 -2.07 22.29 3.95
CA GLY A 201 -3.30 22.94 3.50
C GLY A 201 -4.25 23.38 4.62
N ASN A 202 -5.48 23.73 4.24
CA ASN A 202 -6.50 24.23 5.16
C ASN A 202 -6.91 23.15 6.17
N TRP A 203 -6.78 23.45 7.46
CA TRP A 203 -7.15 22.51 8.52
C TRP A 203 -8.66 22.36 8.61
N HIS A 204 -9.18 21.21 8.14
CA HIS A 204 -10.59 20.89 8.20
C HIS A 204 -11.01 20.57 9.64
N ARG A 205 -11.80 21.45 10.26
CA ARG A 205 -12.29 21.33 11.66
C ARG A 205 -13.72 20.80 11.76
N ALA A 206 -14.36 20.49 10.64
CA ALA A 206 -15.69 19.90 10.58
C ALA A 206 -15.60 18.43 10.12
N PRO A 207 -16.55 17.57 10.49
CA PRO A 207 -16.63 16.24 9.91
C PRO A 207 -17.01 16.33 8.43
N TYR A 208 -16.49 15.40 7.62
CA TYR A 208 -16.95 15.25 6.24
C TYR A 208 -18.41 14.77 6.19
N LYS A 209 -19.13 15.14 5.13
CA LYS A 209 -20.50 14.66 4.90
C LYS A 209 -20.48 13.14 4.78
N THR A 210 -21.27 12.46 5.62
CA THR A 210 -21.49 11.01 5.53
C THR A 210 -22.07 10.66 4.17
N ARG A 211 -21.55 9.60 3.56
CA ARG A 211 -22.05 9.07 2.29
C ARG A 211 -23.16 8.08 2.57
N GLU A 212 -24.25 8.23 1.84
CA GLU A 212 -25.35 7.28 1.88
C GLU A 212 -25.01 6.05 1.02
N TYR A 213 -25.47 4.89 1.46
CA TYR A 213 -25.41 3.64 0.71
C TYR A 213 -26.68 2.83 0.96
N LYS A 214 -27.05 2.00 -0.01
CA LYS A 214 -28.12 1.03 0.10
C LYS A 214 -27.58 -0.22 0.78
N GLU A 215 -28.16 -0.58 1.92
CA GLU A 215 -27.83 -1.83 2.57
C GLU A 215 -28.29 -3.04 1.72
N ILE A 216 -27.42 -4.02 1.56
CA ILE A 216 -27.71 -5.26 0.82
C ILE A 216 -27.32 -6.48 1.65
N SER A 217 -28.07 -7.57 1.47
CA SER A 217 -27.85 -8.84 2.17
C SER A 217 -26.86 -9.78 1.47
N ASP A 218 -26.63 -9.58 0.16
CA ASP A 218 -25.71 -10.38 -0.66
C ASP A 218 -25.13 -9.50 -1.78
N TYR A 219 -24.18 -10.02 -2.56
CA TYR A 219 -23.56 -9.36 -3.71
C TYR A 219 -24.59 -8.97 -4.79
N GLU A 220 -24.48 -7.74 -5.30
CA GLU A 220 -25.36 -7.26 -6.37
C GLU A 220 -24.60 -7.22 -7.71
N PRO A 221 -24.91 -8.09 -8.68
CA PRO A 221 -24.17 -8.12 -9.94
C PRO A 221 -24.48 -6.90 -10.80
N VAL A 222 -23.44 -6.31 -11.41
CA VAL A 222 -23.59 -5.06 -12.21
C VAL A 222 -24.08 -5.34 -13.63
N ALA A 223 -23.67 -6.46 -14.22
CA ALA A 223 -24.27 -7.01 -15.43
C ALA A 223 -25.12 -8.23 -15.06
N GLY A 224 -26.01 -8.69 -15.95
CA GLY A 224 -27.07 -9.68 -15.69
C GLY A 224 -26.72 -10.92 -14.84
N GLY A 225 -27.75 -11.64 -14.39
CA GLY A 225 -27.75 -12.56 -13.25
C GLY A 225 -26.67 -13.66 -13.15
N SER A 226 -25.98 -14.03 -14.24
CA SER A 226 -24.94 -15.06 -14.23
C SER A 226 -23.61 -14.65 -13.56
N THR A 227 -23.40 -13.37 -13.24
CA THR A 227 -22.14 -12.92 -12.60
C THR A 227 -21.97 -13.51 -11.20
N THR A 228 -23.06 -13.67 -10.44
CA THR A 228 -23.02 -14.27 -9.10
C THR A 228 -22.71 -15.77 -9.13
N ASP A 229 -23.00 -16.46 -10.25
CA ASP A 229 -22.70 -17.88 -10.41
C ASP A 229 -21.19 -18.17 -10.35
N ARG A 230 -20.35 -17.20 -10.74
CA ARG A 230 -18.89 -17.30 -10.63
C ARG A 230 -18.39 -17.37 -9.19
N LEU A 231 -19.21 -16.99 -8.19
CA LEU A 231 -18.88 -17.20 -6.78
C LEU A 231 -19.22 -18.62 -6.29
N LYS A 232 -20.07 -19.38 -6.99
CA LYS A 232 -20.51 -20.72 -6.54
C LYS A 232 -19.38 -21.74 -6.61
N THR A 233 -19.27 -22.61 -5.61
CA THR A 233 -18.22 -23.63 -5.56
C THR A 233 -18.70 -24.93 -4.93
N ASP A 234 -18.13 -26.04 -5.41
CA ASP A 234 -18.27 -27.36 -4.80
C ASP A 234 -17.31 -27.60 -3.63
N LYS A 235 -16.38 -26.67 -3.38
CA LYS A 235 -15.49 -26.71 -2.21
C LYS A 235 -16.33 -26.61 -0.92
N LYS A 236 -16.19 -27.59 -0.02
CA LYS A 236 -16.96 -27.68 1.23
C LYS A 236 -16.07 -28.13 2.39
N GLY A 237 -16.38 -27.65 3.59
CA GLY A 237 -15.69 -28.06 4.81
C GLY A 237 -15.99 -29.52 5.17
N CYS A 238 -15.00 -30.21 5.73
CA CYS A 238 -15.06 -31.61 6.14
C CYS A 238 -14.25 -31.89 7.42
N CYS A 239 -14.29 -30.98 8.41
CA CYS A 239 -13.51 -31.14 9.63
C CYS A 239 -13.87 -32.42 10.42
N ASN A 240 -12.98 -32.81 11.32
CA ASN A 240 -13.12 -33.98 12.19
C ASN A 240 -13.90 -33.70 13.50
N GLY A 241 -14.55 -32.55 13.62
CA GLY A 241 -15.28 -32.15 14.83
C GLY A 241 -14.43 -31.58 15.97
N LYS A 242 -13.11 -31.43 15.81
CA LYS A 242 -12.20 -30.85 16.82
C LYS A 242 -11.80 -29.41 16.47
N HIS A 243 -11.32 -28.66 17.46
CA HIS A 243 -10.77 -27.30 17.31
C HIS A 243 -11.73 -26.28 16.64
N CYS A 244 -13.03 -26.44 16.84
CA CYS A 244 -14.06 -25.51 16.35
C CYS A 244 -15.04 -25.10 17.45
N SER A 245 -14.83 -25.51 18.70
CA SER A 245 -15.77 -25.31 19.81
C SER A 245 -15.76 -23.92 20.44
N SER A 246 -14.76 -23.10 20.13
CA SER A 246 -14.64 -21.73 20.62
C SER A 246 -13.95 -20.86 19.56
N LEU A 247 -14.14 -19.54 19.65
CA LEU A 247 -13.45 -18.57 18.79
C LEU A 247 -11.92 -18.64 18.96
N GLU A 248 -11.43 -18.88 20.18
CA GLU A 248 -10.01 -19.06 20.45
C GLU A 248 -9.44 -20.30 19.74
N ALA A 249 -10.19 -21.41 19.72
CA ALA A 249 -9.77 -22.64 19.05
C ALA A 249 -9.65 -22.49 17.52
N LEU A 250 -10.29 -21.47 16.93
CA LEU A 250 -10.15 -21.16 15.50
C LEU A 250 -8.78 -20.57 15.16
N GLY A 251 -8.00 -20.13 16.14
CA GLY A 251 -6.64 -19.61 15.97
C GLY A 251 -6.57 -18.23 15.29
N PRO A 252 -5.48 -17.47 15.45
CA PRO A 252 -5.37 -16.12 14.89
C PRO A 252 -5.14 -16.13 13.36
N PHE A 253 -5.49 -15.04 12.69
CA PHE A 253 -5.12 -14.81 11.30
C PHE A 253 -3.78 -14.08 11.20
N ASP A 254 -2.88 -14.59 10.37
CA ASP A 254 -1.59 -13.97 10.08
C ASP A 254 -1.70 -13.19 8.77
N LEU A 255 -1.74 -11.85 8.88
CA LEU A 255 -1.84 -10.92 7.75
C LEU A 255 -0.65 -11.03 6.79
N VAL A 256 0.54 -11.41 7.26
CA VAL A 256 1.75 -11.48 6.43
C VAL A 256 1.69 -12.69 5.50
N THR A 257 1.27 -13.84 6.02
CA THR A 257 1.17 -15.07 5.22
C THR A 257 -0.18 -15.24 4.54
N GLY A 258 -1.20 -14.49 4.97
CA GLY A 258 -2.59 -14.60 4.50
C GLY A 258 -3.27 -15.89 4.94
N THR A 259 -2.88 -16.44 6.10
CA THR A 259 -3.33 -17.77 6.56
C THR A 259 -3.79 -17.77 8.02
N TRP A 260 -4.75 -18.65 8.35
CA TRP A 260 -5.13 -18.93 9.72
C TRP A 260 -4.07 -19.82 10.40
N LYS A 261 -3.57 -19.41 11.56
CA LYS A 261 -2.72 -20.26 12.43
C LYS A 261 -3.63 -21.11 13.30
N THR A 262 -4.09 -22.23 12.74
CA THR A 262 -5.16 -23.03 13.35
C THR A 262 -4.94 -24.53 13.18
N LEU A 263 -5.50 -25.31 14.10
CA LEU A 263 -5.58 -26.78 14.00
C LEU A 263 -6.88 -27.24 13.32
N ASN A 264 -7.82 -26.33 13.06
CA ASN A 264 -9.05 -26.64 12.33
C ASN A 264 -8.76 -26.70 10.83
N LYS A 265 -8.93 -27.89 10.23
CA LYS A 265 -8.65 -28.12 8.80
C LYS A 265 -9.49 -27.24 7.86
N ASP A 266 -10.77 -27.04 8.16
CA ASP A 266 -11.67 -26.25 7.32
C ASP A 266 -11.29 -24.76 7.36
N ARG A 267 -11.05 -24.23 8.58
CA ARG A 267 -10.60 -22.85 8.78
C ARG A 267 -9.24 -22.61 8.10
N LEU A 268 -8.31 -23.55 8.21
CA LEU A 268 -7.01 -23.49 7.53
C LEU A 268 -7.19 -23.40 6.00
N ALA A 269 -8.14 -24.16 5.45
CA ALA A 269 -8.52 -24.13 4.04
C ALA A 269 -9.43 -22.95 3.65
N ARG A 270 -9.62 -21.97 4.56
CA ARG A 270 -10.50 -20.79 4.40
C ARG A 270 -11.92 -21.18 3.97
N THR A 271 -12.47 -22.21 4.60
CA THR A 271 -13.80 -22.74 4.33
C THR A 271 -14.54 -22.91 5.64
N GLU A 272 -15.81 -22.52 5.68
CA GLU A 272 -16.67 -22.80 6.84
C GLU A 272 -16.97 -24.30 6.95
N CYS A 273 -17.20 -24.79 8.16
CA CYS A 273 -17.56 -26.18 8.36
C CYS A 273 -18.91 -26.46 7.68
N SER A 274 -19.03 -27.54 6.90
CA SER A 274 -20.29 -27.90 6.26
C SER A 274 -21.27 -28.52 7.27
N GLU A 275 -22.55 -28.56 6.92
CA GLU A 275 -23.61 -29.22 7.71
C GLU A 275 -23.33 -30.70 7.99
N THR A 276 -22.51 -31.33 7.14
CA THR A 276 -22.11 -32.73 7.30
C THR A 276 -21.03 -32.94 8.35
N CYS A 277 -20.32 -31.88 8.76
CA CYS A 277 -19.23 -31.93 9.73
C CYS A 277 -19.74 -32.36 11.13
N PRO A 278 -19.00 -33.22 11.86
CA PRO A 278 -19.42 -33.67 13.20
C PRO A 278 -19.62 -32.54 14.21
N CYS A 279 -18.83 -31.46 14.15
CA CYS A 279 -18.99 -30.32 15.07
C CYS A 279 -20.33 -29.60 14.91
N VAL A 280 -20.85 -29.55 13.68
CA VAL A 280 -22.14 -28.91 13.37
C VAL A 280 -23.27 -29.79 13.87
N LYS A 281 -23.20 -31.10 13.57
CA LYS A 281 -24.17 -32.09 14.07
C LYS A 281 -24.25 -32.13 15.60
N ASN A 282 -23.13 -31.89 16.28
CA ASN A 282 -23.06 -31.85 17.73
C ASN A 282 -23.43 -30.47 18.33
N GLY A 283 -23.77 -29.47 17.51
CA GLY A 283 -24.17 -28.13 17.97
C GLY A 283 -23.05 -27.31 18.62
N ILE A 284 -21.78 -27.61 18.34
CA ILE A 284 -20.62 -26.97 18.97
C ILE A 284 -19.79 -26.13 18.01
N CYS A 285 -20.21 -25.94 16.76
CA CYS A 285 -19.36 -25.34 15.72
C CYS A 285 -19.35 -23.81 15.76
N MET A 286 -18.15 -23.22 15.87
CA MET A 286 -17.91 -21.77 15.76
C MET A 286 -17.31 -21.36 14.41
N ASN A 287 -16.95 -22.29 13.52
CA ASN A 287 -16.44 -21.99 12.17
C ASN A 287 -17.57 -21.89 11.12
N ARG A 288 -18.71 -21.30 11.49
CA ARG A 288 -19.90 -21.10 10.65
C ARG A 288 -20.53 -19.71 10.83
N GLN A 289 -19.71 -18.73 11.22
CA GLN A 289 -20.21 -17.42 11.61
C GLN A 289 -20.95 -16.70 10.47
N ILE A 290 -20.55 -16.88 9.21
CA ILE A 290 -21.25 -16.30 8.05
C ILE A 290 -22.54 -17.08 7.79
N SER A 291 -22.44 -18.42 7.71
CA SER A 291 -23.59 -19.28 7.44
C SER A 291 -24.68 -19.17 8.52
N ASP A 292 -24.29 -18.89 9.76
CA ASP A 292 -25.19 -18.77 10.92
C ASP A 292 -25.51 -17.30 11.26
N HIS A 293 -25.19 -16.35 10.36
CA HIS A 293 -25.50 -14.91 10.48
C HIS A 293 -25.03 -14.24 11.79
N GLN A 294 -23.83 -14.58 12.26
CA GLN A 294 -23.23 -14.09 13.51
C GLN A 294 -22.43 -12.78 13.35
N GLU A 295 -22.76 -11.98 12.33
CA GLU A 295 -22.17 -10.67 12.12
C GLU A 295 -22.58 -9.67 13.21
N LYS A 296 -21.76 -8.64 13.43
CA LYS A 296 -22.04 -7.61 14.44
C LYS A 296 -23.12 -6.67 13.94
N GLN A 297 -24.03 -6.31 14.85
CA GLN A 297 -25.19 -5.51 14.47
C GLN A 297 -24.91 -4.03 14.69
N LEU A 298 -25.30 -3.21 13.71
CA LEU A 298 -25.33 -1.75 13.88
C LEU A 298 -26.27 -1.39 15.03
N TRP A 299 -25.89 -0.36 15.80
CA TRP A 299 -26.63 0.17 16.94
C TRP A 299 -26.74 -0.75 18.16
N LEU A 300 -26.26 -2.00 18.06
CA LEU A 300 -26.12 -2.92 19.18
C LEU A 300 -24.65 -3.18 19.53
N ASP A 301 -23.86 -3.63 18.56
CA ASP A 301 -22.45 -3.97 18.74
C ASP A 301 -21.52 -2.83 18.30
N VAL A 302 -21.86 -2.21 17.17
CA VAL A 302 -21.05 -1.20 16.49
C VAL A 302 -21.90 -0.03 16.01
N VAL A 303 -21.27 1.13 15.76
CA VAL A 303 -21.94 2.32 15.23
C VAL A 303 -21.12 3.00 14.15
N GLU A 304 -21.77 3.49 13.11
CA GLU A 304 -21.16 4.41 12.14
C GLU A 304 -21.11 5.83 12.70
N THR A 305 -19.94 6.45 12.69
CA THR A 305 -19.75 7.80 13.23
C THR A 305 -18.61 8.51 12.50
N PRO A 306 -18.60 9.85 12.41
CA PRO A 306 -17.39 10.56 12.00
C PRO A 306 -16.21 10.16 12.89
N THR A 307 -15.13 9.72 12.26
CA THR A 307 -13.89 9.36 12.97
C THR A 307 -12.78 10.34 12.65
N TRP A 308 -11.85 10.41 13.59
CA TRP A 308 -10.80 11.40 13.64
C TRP A 308 -9.48 10.72 13.97
N GLY A 309 -8.39 11.28 13.48
CA GLY A 309 -7.05 10.72 13.64
C GLY A 309 -5.99 11.77 13.43
N PHE A 310 -4.73 11.35 13.44
CA PHE A 310 -3.59 12.26 13.32
C PHE A 310 -2.45 11.59 12.58
N ASP A 311 -1.64 12.41 11.90
CA ASP A 311 -0.53 11.95 11.08
C ASP A 311 0.72 11.63 11.93
N THR A 312 1.75 11.10 11.28
CA THR A 312 3.02 10.75 11.94
C THR A 312 3.79 11.97 12.44
N TYR A 313 3.53 13.16 11.90
CA TYR A 313 4.13 14.40 12.37
C TYR A 313 3.54 14.76 13.74
N THR A 314 2.21 14.81 13.86
CA THR A 314 1.51 15.06 15.11
C THR A 314 1.72 13.93 16.12
N TYR A 315 1.79 12.67 15.70
CA TYR A 315 2.17 11.56 16.59
C TYR A 315 3.50 11.85 17.30
N ARG A 316 4.53 12.26 16.54
CA ARG A 316 5.84 12.58 17.12
C ARG A 316 5.73 13.75 18.10
N ASN A 317 4.97 14.79 17.75
CA ASN A 317 4.77 15.92 18.66
C ASN A 317 4.08 15.47 19.96
N ILE A 318 2.99 14.68 19.88
CA ILE A 318 2.32 14.13 21.07
C ILE A 318 3.31 13.35 21.95
N PHE A 319 4.05 12.42 21.33
CA PHE A 319 5.02 11.58 22.04
C PHE A 319 6.09 12.40 22.77
N VAL A 320 6.57 13.48 22.14
CA VAL A 320 7.59 14.39 22.70
C VAL A 320 7.10 15.16 23.93
N TYR A 321 5.79 15.34 24.11
CA TYR A 321 5.23 16.10 25.25
C TYR A 321 4.54 15.21 26.29
N LEU A 322 4.76 13.89 26.28
CA LEU A 322 4.24 12.97 27.29
C LEU A 322 5.03 13.03 28.62
N ARG A 323 4.33 12.62 29.70
CA ARG A 323 4.90 12.38 31.03
C ARG A 323 5.95 11.24 30.96
N VAL A 324 7.05 11.36 31.70
CA VAL A 324 8.21 10.42 31.74
C VAL A 324 8.11 9.54 33.01
N PRO A 325 8.60 8.28 33.04
CA PRO A 325 9.41 7.58 32.04
C PRO A 325 8.65 7.13 30.79
N PHE A 326 9.37 7.12 29.66
CA PHE A 326 8.93 6.44 28.43
C PHE A 326 9.01 4.94 28.66
N ASP A 327 7.86 4.31 28.77
CA ASP A 327 7.71 2.87 28.86
C ASP A 327 6.81 2.36 27.71
N PRO A 328 6.66 1.04 27.52
CA PRO A 328 5.75 0.50 26.51
C PRO A 328 4.29 0.99 26.63
N TYR A 329 3.86 1.49 27.79
CA TYR A 329 2.51 2.03 27.99
C TYR A 329 2.33 3.42 27.38
N SER A 330 3.40 4.22 27.25
CA SER A 330 3.34 5.50 26.52
C SER A 330 2.84 5.32 25.07
N TYR A 331 3.31 4.27 24.39
CA TYR A 331 2.78 3.88 23.08
C TYR A 331 1.33 3.41 23.17
N CYS A 332 0.97 2.62 24.18
CA CYS A 332 -0.40 2.16 24.37
C CYS A 332 -1.40 3.32 24.58
N PHE A 333 -0.98 4.39 25.27
CA PHE A 333 -1.79 5.59 25.43
C PHE A 333 -2.07 6.25 24.07
N ILE A 334 -1.03 6.53 23.29
CA ILE A 334 -1.18 7.20 21.98
C ILE A 334 -1.88 6.28 20.96
N ASP A 335 -1.60 4.98 20.95
CA ASP A 335 -2.13 4.03 19.97
C ASP A 335 -3.57 3.61 20.26
N LYS A 336 -4.02 3.67 21.54
CA LYS A 336 -5.34 3.14 21.94
C LYS A 336 -6.19 4.13 22.73
N ALA A 337 -5.69 4.65 23.85
CA ALA A 337 -6.51 5.48 24.75
C ALA A 337 -6.86 6.83 24.10
N LEU A 338 -5.88 7.50 23.51
CA LEU A 338 -6.08 8.80 22.89
C LEU A 338 -7.01 8.75 21.66
N PRO A 339 -6.83 7.84 20.66
CA PRO A 339 -7.77 7.68 19.55
C PRO A 339 -9.18 7.32 20.01
N LYS A 340 -9.31 6.46 21.04
CA LYS A 340 -10.60 6.14 21.66
C LYS A 340 -11.27 7.39 22.23
N ALA A 341 -10.53 8.23 22.95
CA ALA A 341 -11.05 9.48 23.50
C ALA A 341 -11.43 10.47 22.38
N ILE A 342 -10.55 10.67 21.40
CA ILE A 342 -10.77 11.54 20.23
C ILE A 342 -12.08 11.18 19.52
N ASN A 343 -12.30 9.90 19.24
CA ASN A 343 -13.53 9.41 18.59
C ASN A 343 -14.75 9.38 19.52
N SER A 344 -14.58 9.63 20.82
CA SER A 344 -15.67 9.75 21.81
C SER A 344 -16.08 11.20 22.07
N VAL A 345 -15.29 12.19 21.62
CA VAL A 345 -15.62 13.62 21.73
C VAL A 345 -16.78 13.96 20.79
N LYS A 346 -17.82 14.63 21.33
CA LYS A 346 -19.03 15.01 20.56
C LYS A 346 -18.87 16.30 19.74
N TRP A 347 -18.11 17.26 20.26
CA TRP A 347 -17.95 18.59 19.67
C TRP A 347 -16.48 18.97 19.68
N ASN A 348 -16.01 19.61 18.61
CA ASN A 348 -14.62 20.02 18.48
C ASN A 348 -13.60 18.86 18.57
N SER A 349 -13.89 17.69 18.01
CA SER A 349 -12.96 16.54 17.97
C SER A 349 -11.62 16.85 17.28
N TRP A 350 -11.54 17.97 16.53
CA TRP A 350 -10.30 18.52 15.98
C TRP A 350 -9.34 19.05 17.07
N ASP A 351 -9.86 19.41 18.24
CA ASP A 351 -9.09 19.93 19.37
C ASP A 351 -8.73 18.79 20.32
N ILE A 352 -7.45 18.40 20.32
CA ILE A 352 -6.91 17.32 21.16
C ILE A 352 -7.21 17.53 22.65
N ARG A 353 -7.35 18.78 23.11
CA ARG A 353 -7.59 19.09 24.54
C ARG A 353 -8.92 18.55 25.03
N GLU A 354 -9.95 18.52 24.17
CA GLU A 354 -11.26 17.95 24.50
C GLU A 354 -11.16 16.44 24.76
N ALA A 355 -10.33 15.74 23.98
CA ALA A 355 -10.08 14.32 24.19
C ALA A 355 -9.30 14.04 25.49
N LEU A 356 -8.30 14.87 25.79
CA LEU A 356 -7.54 14.75 27.04
C LEU A 356 -8.42 15.04 28.26
N ASP A 357 -9.27 16.07 28.20
CA ASP A 357 -10.22 16.40 29.25
C ASP A 357 -11.26 15.28 29.47
N LEU A 358 -11.72 14.64 28.39
CA LEU A 358 -12.61 13.48 28.46
C LEU A 358 -11.97 12.32 29.24
N ILE A 359 -10.68 12.03 29.00
CA ILE A 359 -9.95 10.98 29.73
C ILE A 359 -9.88 11.33 31.23
N LEU A 360 -9.56 12.57 31.57
CA LEU A 360 -9.40 13.02 32.96
C LEU A 360 -10.72 13.03 33.75
N LYS A 361 -11.84 13.23 33.06
CA LYS A 361 -13.19 13.26 33.65
C LYS A 361 -13.90 11.92 33.58
N ASP A 362 -13.22 10.83 33.17
CA ASP A 362 -13.85 9.53 33.04
C ASP A 362 -14.21 8.90 34.39
N THR A 363 -15.51 8.94 34.69
CA THR A 363 -16.11 8.33 35.88
C THR A 363 -16.57 6.88 35.66
N ARG A 364 -16.40 6.34 34.45
CA ARG A 364 -16.94 5.03 34.06
C ARG A 364 -15.91 3.91 34.04
N GLY A 365 -14.63 4.19 34.29
CA GLY A 365 -13.56 3.20 34.23
C GLY A 365 -13.22 2.74 32.82
N THR A 366 -13.46 3.58 31.82
CA THR A 366 -13.08 3.37 30.41
C THR A 366 -11.57 3.50 30.24
N PHE A 367 -10.96 4.47 30.94
CA PHE A 367 -9.53 4.76 30.93
C PHE A 367 -8.92 4.41 32.28
N ASN A 368 -7.70 3.88 32.27
CA ASN A 368 -6.99 3.51 33.50
C ASN A 368 -6.25 4.72 34.08
N LEU A 369 -5.72 4.58 35.30
CA LEU A 369 -4.99 5.64 35.99
C LEU A 369 -3.78 6.15 35.19
N LEU A 370 -3.09 5.28 34.45
CA LEU A 370 -1.92 5.65 33.67
C LEU A 370 -2.32 6.49 32.44
N ASP A 371 -3.44 6.15 31.78
CA ASP A 371 -4.01 6.97 30.70
C ASP A 371 -4.31 8.40 31.21
N MET A 372 -4.88 8.52 32.41
CA MET A 372 -5.16 9.81 33.05
C MET A 372 -3.87 10.58 33.38
N LYS A 373 -2.83 9.90 33.86
CA LYS A 373 -1.51 10.52 34.11
C LYS A 373 -0.88 11.09 32.83
N TYR A 374 -0.92 10.34 31.72
CA TYR A 374 -0.43 10.82 30.43
C TYR A 374 -1.28 11.96 29.87
N ALA A 375 -2.61 11.86 29.96
CA ALA A 375 -3.52 12.91 29.52
C ALA A 375 -3.31 14.22 30.28
N HIS A 376 -3.10 14.16 31.60
CA HIS A 376 -2.84 15.33 32.43
C HIS A 376 -1.51 16.00 32.05
N GLY A 377 -0.44 15.22 31.91
CA GLY A 377 0.87 15.74 31.52
C GLY A 377 0.84 16.42 30.15
N LEU A 378 0.23 15.76 29.16
CA LEU A 378 0.12 16.30 27.80
C LEU A 378 -0.75 17.56 27.75
N LEU A 379 -1.87 17.59 28.48
CA LEU A 379 -2.74 18.77 28.56
C LEU A 379 -1.99 19.95 29.20
N ASN A 380 -1.19 19.69 30.24
CA ASN A 380 -0.33 20.70 30.85
C ASN A 380 0.71 21.23 29.86
N ALA A 381 1.36 20.35 29.10
CA ALA A 381 2.31 20.75 28.06
C ALA A 381 1.68 21.70 27.04
N ILE A 382 0.55 21.30 26.47
CA ILE A 382 -0.17 22.07 25.44
C ILE A 382 -0.60 23.42 26.01
N ASN A 383 -1.21 23.47 27.20
CA ASN A 383 -1.67 24.72 27.80
C ASN A 383 -0.52 25.69 28.12
N ALA A 384 0.63 25.17 28.55
CA ALA A 384 1.80 26.00 28.80
C ALA A 384 2.35 26.61 27.50
N LEU A 385 2.46 25.81 26.44
CA LEU A 385 2.88 26.28 25.11
C LEU A 385 1.90 27.32 24.56
N ILE A 386 0.59 27.12 24.74
CA ILE A 386 -0.45 28.09 24.33
C ILE A 386 -0.23 29.43 25.03
N GLY A 387 0.14 29.42 26.32
CA GLY A 387 0.47 30.64 27.07
C GLY A 387 1.71 31.38 26.53
N VAL A 388 2.55 30.72 25.73
CA VAL A 388 3.79 31.28 25.16
C VAL A 388 3.62 31.71 23.71
N TYR A 389 2.92 30.91 22.90
CA TYR A 389 2.83 31.06 21.45
C TYR A 389 1.43 31.39 20.92
N GLY A 390 0.41 31.33 21.77
CA GLY A 390 -0.99 31.44 21.38
C GLY A 390 -1.59 30.09 20.95
N ALA A 391 -2.92 30.02 21.00
CA ALA A 391 -3.65 28.78 20.77
C ALA A 391 -3.47 28.22 19.36
N ASP A 392 -3.65 29.05 18.33
CA ASP A 392 -3.60 28.59 16.93
C ASP A 392 -2.21 28.06 16.55
N ALA A 393 -1.14 28.72 16.98
CA ALA A 393 0.23 28.30 16.67
C ALA A 393 0.55 26.91 17.25
N VAL A 394 0.09 26.62 18.46
CA VAL A 394 0.36 25.34 19.14
C VAL A 394 -0.56 24.25 18.61
N LEU A 395 -1.88 24.51 18.54
CA LEU A 395 -2.84 23.50 18.09
C LEU A 395 -2.61 23.09 16.62
N ASN A 396 -2.02 23.97 15.79
CA ASN A 396 -1.59 23.62 14.43
C ASN A 396 -0.48 22.56 14.37
N GLU A 397 0.20 22.27 15.48
CA GLU A 397 1.23 21.22 15.57
C GLU A 397 0.69 19.93 16.21
N PHE A 398 -0.49 19.98 16.81
CA PHE A 398 -1.21 18.83 17.40
C PHE A 398 -2.55 18.58 16.69
N LYS A 399 -2.57 18.75 15.37
CA LYS A 399 -3.81 18.68 14.58
C LYS A 399 -4.43 17.29 14.65
N ILE A 400 -5.72 17.28 14.98
CA ILE A 400 -6.58 16.12 14.75
C ILE A 400 -7.38 16.39 13.46
N HIS A 401 -7.40 15.38 12.59
CA HIS A 401 -7.95 15.43 11.25
C HIS A 401 -9.15 14.50 11.14
N PRO A 402 -10.23 14.93 10.45
CA PRO A 402 -11.35 14.04 10.15
C PRO A 402 -10.89 13.00 9.12
N LYS A 403 -11.25 11.73 9.36
CA LYS A 403 -10.97 10.60 8.44
C LYS A 403 -12.16 10.28 7.53
N GLY A 404 -13.32 10.85 7.82
CA GLY A 404 -14.59 10.49 7.21
C GLY A 404 -15.47 9.70 8.17
N THR A 405 -16.43 8.95 7.62
CA THR A 405 -17.25 8.02 8.40
C THR A 405 -16.42 6.78 8.73
N GLY A 406 -16.29 6.46 10.02
CA GLY A 406 -15.69 5.25 10.56
C GLY A 406 -16.70 4.39 11.33
N VAL A 407 -16.23 3.29 11.91
CA VAL A 407 -17.05 2.38 12.72
C VAL A 407 -16.43 2.21 14.11
N VAL A 408 -17.24 2.32 15.17
CA VAL A 408 -16.78 2.24 16.57
C VAL A 408 -17.55 1.15 17.31
N CYS A 409 -16.86 0.40 18.18
CA CYS A 409 -17.47 -0.59 19.05
C CYS A 409 -18.29 0.09 20.16
N ILE A 410 -19.58 -0.21 20.24
CA ILE A 410 -20.47 0.24 21.32
C ILE A 410 -20.90 -0.89 22.26
N ASN A 411 -20.51 -2.13 21.96
CA ASN A 411 -20.69 -3.25 22.88
C ASN A 411 -19.79 -3.06 24.12
N ARG A 412 -20.40 -2.98 25.30
CA ARG A 412 -19.66 -2.83 26.57
C ARG A 412 -18.78 -4.03 26.92
N ALA A 413 -19.13 -5.23 26.46
CA ALA A 413 -18.32 -6.42 26.63
C ALA A 413 -17.14 -6.48 25.64
N GLY A 414 -17.10 -5.58 24.65
CA GLY A 414 -16.18 -5.63 23.53
C GLY A 414 -16.52 -6.74 22.53
N ILE A 415 -15.68 -6.87 21.50
CA ILE A 415 -15.79 -7.91 20.48
C ILE A 415 -14.60 -8.87 20.64
N PRO A 416 -14.83 -10.18 20.89
CA PRO A 416 -13.75 -11.15 20.99
C PRO A 416 -12.95 -11.28 19.68
N ALA A 417 -11.67 -11.65 19.79
CA ALA A 417 -10.87 -12.05 18.64
C ALA A 417 -11.54 -13.20 17.88
N ASN A 418 -11.27 -13.29 16.57
CA ASN A 418 -11.85 -14.24 15.62
C ASN A 418 -13.36 -14.10 15.36
N SER A 419 -14.04 -13.14 16.00
CA SER A 419 -15.45 -12.84 15.68
C SER A 419 -15.58 -12.32 14.25
N LEU A 420 -16.61 -12.76 13.54
CA LEU A 420 -17.09 -12.11 12.31
C LEU A 420 -17.57 -10.71 12.67
N VAL A 421 -16.97 -9.71 12.05
CA VAL A 421 -17.42 -8.33 12.12
C VAL A 421 -18.59 -8.16 11.16
N VAL A 422 -18.37 -8.40 9.87
CA VAL A 422 -19.40 -8.25 8.82
C VAL A 422 -18.98 -8.97 7.54
N GLU A 423 -19.95 -9.41 6.73
CA GLU A 423 -19.69 -9.80 5.35
C GLU A 423 -19.43 -8.57 4.47
N TYR A 424 -18.29 -8.52 3.78
CA TYR A 424 -17.95 -7.43 2.87
C TYR A 424 -18.62 -7.65 1.51
N SER A 425 -19.90 -7.28 1.45
CA SER A 425 -20.74 -7.36 0.25
C SER A 425 -20.82 -6.02 -0.47
N GLY A 426 -21.02 -6.06 -1.78
CA GLY A 426 -21.15 -4.87 -2.60
C GLY A 426 -21.60 -5.18 -4.03
N GLU A 427 -21.46 -4.19 -4.91
CA GLU A 427 -21.64 -4.38 -6.34
C GLU A 427 -20.54 -5.30 -6.88
N LEU A 428 -20.91 -6.34 -7.59
CA LEU A 428 -20.01 -7.37 -8.09
C LEU A 428 -19.71 -7.16 -9.57
N TYR A 429 -18.43 -6.96 -9.87
CA TYR A 429 -17.91 -6.75 -11.21
C TYR A 429 -17.05 -7.93 -11.65
N THR A 430 -17.19 -8.33 -12.92
CA THR A 430 -16.12 -9.06 -13.60
C THR A 430 -14.92 -8.14 -13.80
N PRO A 431 -13.69 -8.67 -13.87
CA PRO A 431 -12.52 -7.85 -14.16
C PRO A 431 -12.67 -6.96 -15.39
N ALA A 432 -13.23 -7.46 -16.50
CA ALA A 432 -13.44 -6.68 -17.71
C ALA A 432 -14.28 -5.41 -17.46
N LEU A 433 -15.43 -5.55 -16.79
CA LEU A 433 -16.33 -4.43 -16.49
C LEU A 433 -15.73 -3.46 -15.47
N TRP A 434 -14.98 -3.97 -14.48
CA TRP A 434 -14.28 -3.12 -13.52
C TRP A 434 -13.23 -2.22 -14.19
N PHE A 435 -12.34 -2.82 -14.99
CA PHE A 435 -11.30 -2.05 -15.67
C PHE A 435 -11.87 -1.15 -16.78
N GLU A 436 -12.97 -1.53 -17.42
CA GLU A 436 -13.73 -0.65 -18.31
C GLU A 436 -14.20 0.63 -17.60
N LYS A 437 -14.80 0.50 -16.42
CA LYS A 437 -15.21 1.63 -15.58
C LYS A 437 -14.02 2.50 -15.17
N GLN A 438 -12.92 1.88 -14.69
CA GLN A 438 -11.72 2.61 -14.28
C GLN A 438 -11.10 3.43 -15.41
N ASP A 439 -11.00 2.85 -16.62
CA ASP A 439 -10.48 3.54 -17.79
C ASP A 439 -11.36 4.73 -18.20
N ALA A 440 -12.68 4.57 -18.14
CA ALA A 440 -13.64 5.64 -18.43
C ALA A 440 -13.52 6.80 -17.43
N LEU A 441 -13.43 6.48 -16.13
CA LEU A 441 -13.25 7.47 -15.06
C LEU A 441 -11.92 8.23 -15.19
N LYS A 442 -10.83 7.51 -15.45
CA LYS A 442 -9.50 8.11 -15.68
C LYS A 442 -9.52 9.07 -16.87
N ASN A 443 -10.19 8.68 -17.95
CA ASN A 443 -10.36 9.54 -19.13
C ASN A 443 -11.16 10.81 -18.85
N ALA A 444 -12.28 10.68 -18.15
CA ALA A 444 -13.11 11.82 -17.79
C ALA A 444 -12.34 12.80 -16.88
N ASN A 445 -11.66 12.28 -15.84
CA ASN A 445 -10.86 13.09 -14.93
C ASN A 445 -9.67 13.77 -15.62
N ASN A 446 -8.95 13.07 -16.51
CA ASN A 446 -7.87 13.68 -17.29
C ASN A 446 -8.38 14.79 -18.23
N THR A 447 -9.55 14.61 -18.82
CA THR A 447 -10.20 15.63 -19.67
C THR A 447 -10.56 16.86 -18.84
N MET A 448 -11.06 16.67 -17.62
CA MET A 448 -11.34 17.77 -16.70
C MET A 448 -10.08 18.51 -16.23
N LYS A 449 -9.03 17.80 -15.81
CA LYS A 449 -7.76 18.41 -15.40
C LYS A 449 -7.20 19.33 -16.50
N ARG A 450 -7.30 18.93 -17.77
CA ARG A 450 -6.88 19.75 -18.92
C ARG A 450 -7.75 21.01 -19.14
N ARG A 451 -9.04 20.97 -18.78
CA ARG A 451 -9.98 22.07 -19.00
C ARG A 451 -9.99 23.09 -17.85
N ALA A 452 -9.75 22.64 -16.62
CA ALA A 452 -9.98 23.46 -15.43
C ALA A 452 -8.79 24.36 -15.02
N ASN A 453 -7.56 24.12 -15.50
CA ASN A 453 -6.32 24.70 -14.91
C ASN A 453 -6.24 24.56 -13.37
N ASP A 454 -7.07 23.69 -12.80
CA ASP A 454 -7.29 23.58 -11.37
C ASP A 454 -6.56 22.34 -10.89
N ALA A 455 -5.55 22.57 -10.05
CA ALA A 455 -4.66 21.55 -9.49
C ALA A 455 -5.27 20.90 -8.23
N GLY A 456 -6.59 20.98 -8.04
CA GLY A 456 -7.30 20.34 -6.96
C GLY A 456 -7.29 18.82 -7.10
N GLU A 457 -6.21 18.18 -6.67
CA GLU A 457 -6.11 16.73 -6.57
C GLU A 457 -6.98 16.23 -5.41
N CYS A 458 -8.23 15.88 -5.71
CA CYS A 458 -8.96 14.93 -4.88
C CYS A 458 -8.43 13.54 -5.25
N LEU A 459 -7.82 12.83 -4.29
CA LEU A 459 -7.53 11.41 -4.48
C LEU A 459 -8.86 10.70 -4.81
N PRO A 460 -8.90 9.79 -5.80
CA PRO A 460 -10.10 9.01 -6.05
C PRO A 460 -10.39 8.17 -4.81
N ASP A 461 -11.67 7.96 -4.49
CA ASP A 461 -12.00 7.02 -3.44
C ASP A 461 -11.94 5.58 -3.95
N PHE A 462 -11.29 4.71 -3.19
CA PHE A 462 -11.16 3.29 -3.50
C PHE A 462 -11.71 2.46 -2.33
N TYR A 463 -12.83 1.78 -2.57
CA TYR A 463 -13.45 0.85 -1.61
C TYR A 463 -13.42 -0.60 -2.11
N ASN A 464 -12.94 -0.81 -3.34
CA ASN A 464 -13.05 -2.09 -4.01
C ASN A 464 -12.06 -3.10 -3.43
N ILE A 465 -12.51 -4.35 -3.30
CA ILE A 465 -11.68 -5.49 -2.92
C ILE A 465 -11.80 -6.56 -3.99
N MET A 466 -10.69 -7.17 -4.38
CA MET A 466 -10.71 -8.33 -5.26
C MET A 466 -11.10 -9.58 -4.45
N ILE A 467 -12.12 -10.30 -4.90
CA ILE A 467 -12.51 -11.59 -4.35
C ILE A 467 -11.87 -12.70 -5.20
N GLU A 468 -10.93 -13.42 -4.60
CA GLU A 468 -10.16 -14.46 -5.28
C GLU A 468 -10.65 -15.86 -4.90
N ARG A 469 -10.98 -16.66 -5.92
CA ARG A 469 -11.22 -18.09 -5.74
C ARG A 469 -9.92 -18.79 -5.42
N HIS A 470 -9.94 -19.71 -4.46
CA HIS A 470 -8.72 -20.35 -3.98
C HIS A 470 -8.10 -21.27 -5.05
N MET A 471 -6.77 -21.39 -5.05
CA MET A 471 -6.04 -22.28 -5.96
C MET A 471 -6.43 -23.75 -5.80
N ASP A 472 -6.80 -24.18 -4.59
CA ASP A 472 -7.21 -25.56 -4.29
C ASP A 472 -8.68 -25.85 -4.63
N ASP A 473 -9.39 -24.92 -5.26
CA ASP A 473 -10.75 -25.12 -5.73
C ASP A 473 -10.80 -26.16 -6.88
N PRO A 474 -11.81 -27.06 -6.92
CA PRO A 474 -11.96 -28.01 -8.02
C PRO A 474 -12.05 -27.33 -9.39
N ALA A 475 -12.69 -26.17 -9.47
CA ALA A 475 -12.84 -25.40 -10.71
C ALA A 475 -11.63 -24.51 -11.04
N GLY A 476 -10.61 -24.49 -10.18
CA GLY A 476 -9.40 -23.66 -10.34
C GLY A 476 -9.58 -22.22 -9.85
N TYR A 477 -8.53 -21.41 -9.97
CA TYR A 477 -8.49 -20.00 -9.61
C TYR A 477 -9.39 -19.14 -10.51
N ASP A 478 -9.93 -18.06 -9.93
CA ASP A 478 -10.66 -16.99 -10.61
C ASP A 478 -10.62 -15.73 -9.72
N VAL A 479 -10.89 -14.55 -10.29
CA VAL A 479 -10.93 -13.29 -9.55
C VAL A 479 -12.08 -12.41 -10.03
N MET A 480 -12.77 -11.79 -9.08
CA MET A 480 -13.78 -10.76 -9.32
C MET A 480 -13.53 -9.54 -8.44
N VAL A 481 -14.28 -8.46 -8.66
CA VAL A 481 -14.12 -7.21 -7.91
C VAL A 481 -15.44 -6.86 -7.21
N VAL A 482 -15.35 -6.62 -5.90
CA VAL A 482 -16.47 -6.16 -5.07
C VAL A 482 -16.29 -4.68 -4.80
N ASP A 483 -17.29 -3.87 -5.12
CA ASP A 483 -17.31 -2.43 -4.88
C ASP A 483 -18.52 -2.04 -4.01
N PRO A 484 -18.30 -1.75 -2.71
CA PRO A 484 -19.39 -1.59 -1.74
C PRO A 484 -19.81 -0.13 -1.50
N ILE A 485 -19.33 0.83 -2.30
CA ILE A 485 -19.49 2.26 -1.97
C ILE A 485 -20.93 2.76 -2.02
N LEU A 486 -21.75 2.30 -2.99
CA LEU A 486 -23.17 2.65 -3.11
C LEU A 486 -24.12 1.59 -2.56
N LYS A 487 -23.74 0.32 -2.69
CA LYS A 487 -24.53 -0.81 -2.23
C LYS A 487 -23.58 -1.71 -1.47
N GLY A 488 -23.90 -2.02 -0.22
CA GLY A 488 -23.00 -2.78 0.63
C GLY A 488 -23.48 -2.82 2.08
N LYS A 489 -22.56 -3.06 3.00
CA LYS A 489 -22.77 -2.98 4.45
C LYS A 489 -21.80 -1.96 5.07
N TYR A 490 -21.93 -1.71 6.37
CA TYR A 490 -21.06 -0.79 7.10
C TYR A 490 -19.57 -1.16 7.06
N GLY A 491 -19.23 -2.39 6.66
CA GLY A 491 -17.85 -2.86 6.50
C GLY A 491 -16.98 -1.95 5.62
N SER A 492 -17.57 -1.32 4.60
CA SER A 492 -16.88 -0.36 3.71
C SER A 492 -16.56 0.98 4.37
N ARG A 493 -17.08 1.22 5.58
CA ARG A 493 -16.83 2.43 6.38
C ARG A 493 -15.72 2.25 7.40
N LEU A 494 -15.12 1.06 7.56
CA LEU A 494 -13.98 0.93 8.45
C LEU A 494 -12.80 1.72 7.88
N SER A 495 -12.15 2.51 8.75
CA SER A 495 -10.98 3.29 8.35
C SER A 495 -9.72 2.43 8.25
N HIS A 496 -8.74 2.97 7.52
CA HIS A 496 -7.41 2.38 7.46
C HIS A 496 -6.67 2.49 8.80
N SER A 497 -5.98 1.42 9.19
CA SER A 497 -4.88 1.48 10.16
C SER A 497 -3.71 0.62 9.72
N CYS A 498 -2.49 1.09 9.97
CA CYS A 498 -1.26 0.30 9.80
C CYS A 498 -1.08 -0.76 10.91
N ALA A 499 -1.81 -0.63 12.03
CA ALA A 499 -1.84 -1.60 13.14
C ALA A 499 -3.30 -2.03 13.44
N PRO A 500 -3.97 -2.65 12.47
CA PRO A 500 -5.42 -2.84 12.50
C PRO A 500 -5.90 -3.77 13.62
N ASN A 501 -7.20 -3.75 13.87
CA ASN A 501 -7.89 -4.72 14.73
C ASN A 501 -8.87 -5.63 13.97
N CYS A 502 -9.13 -5.33 12.69
CA CYS A 502 -9.93 -6.14 11.78
C CYS A 502 -9.11 -6.55 10.54
N GLY A 503 -9.49 -7.63 9.87
CA GLY A 503 -8.89 -8.07 8.60
C GLY A 503 -9.90 -8.77 7.70
N THR A 504 -9.72 -8.66 6.39
CA THR A 504 -10.58 -9.29 5.39
C THR A 504 -10.01 -10.64 4.95
N VAL A 505 -10.87 -11.63 4.81
CA VAL A 505 -10.49 -12.98 4.41
C VAL A 505 -11.52 -13.52 3.43
N THR A 506 -11.07 -13.83 2.22
CA THR A 506 -11.88 -14.61 1.28
C THR A 506 -12.11 -16.00 1.85
N THR A 507 -13.37 -16.38 1.99
CA THR A 507 -13.82 -17.61 2.64
C THR A 507 -14.91 -18.26 1.79
N VAL A 508 -14.97 -19.58 1.81
CA VAL A 508 -16.12 -20.31 1.27
C VAL A 508 -17.15 -20.53 2.37
N ALA A 509 -18.35 -20.00 2.18
CA ALA A 509 -19.51 -20.14 3.08
C ALA A 509 -20.76 -20.40 2.23
N ASN A 510 -21.67 -21.26 2.71
CA ASN A 510 -22.91 -21.62 1.98
C ASN A 510 -22.71 -21.96 0.48
N GLY A 511 -21.62 -22.67 0.15
CA GLY A 511 -21.33 -23.08 -1.23
C GLY A 511 -20.94 -21.93 -2.17
N ARG A 512 -20.58 -20.75 -1.65
CA ARG A 512 -20.06 -19.63 -2.44
C ARG A 512 -18.84 -18.98 -1.80
N TYR A 513 -18.04 -18.32 -2.62
CA TYR A 513 -16.99 -17.41 -2.17
C TYR A 513 -17.61 -16.13 -1.60
N THR A 514 -17.06 -15.66 -0.49
CA THR A 514 -17.42 -14.42 0.18
C THR A 514 -16.19 -13.79 0.84
N ILE A 515 -16.23 -12.50 1.14
CA ILE A 515 -15.20 -11.81 1.92
C ILE A 515 -15.75 -11.61 3.35
N GLY A 516 -15.24 -12.38 4.30
CA GLY A 516 -15.53 -12.17 5.72
C GLY A 516 -14.54 -11.18 6.33
N MET A 517 -15.04 -10.17 7.04
CA MET A 517 -14.20 -9.30 7.87
C MET A 517 -14.21 -9.81 9.30
N TYR A 518 -13.03 -10.10 9.87
CA TYR A 518 -12.90 -10.71 11.20
C TYR A 518 -12.09 -9.83 12.14
N ALA A 519 -12.41 -9.88 13.43
CA ALA A 519 -11.61 -9.28 14.49
C ALA A 519 -10.29 -10.08 14.63
N LEU A 520 -9.14 -9.42 14.46
CA LEU A 520 -7.81 -10.02 14.57
C LEU A 520 -7.34 -10.13 16.03
N LYS A 521 -7.86 -9.24 16.88
CA LYS A 521 -7.59 -9.13 18.31
C LYS A 521 -8.88 -8.68 19.02
N PRO A 522 -8.99 -8.84 20.36
CA PRO A 522 -10.13 -8.32 21.08
C PRO A 522 -10.28 -6.81 20.87
N ILE A 523 -11.49 -6.35 20.56
CA ILE A 523 -11.82 -4.94 20.30
C ILE A 523 -12.59 -4.43 21.50
N SER A 524 -12.06 -3.40 22.15
CA SER A 524 -12.65 -2.86 23.38
C SER A 524 -13.85 -1.95 23.10
N TYR A 525 -14.69 -1.72 24.11
CA TYR A 525 -15.69 -0.65 24.06
C TYR A 525 -15.05 0.70 23.69
N LEU A 526 -15.72 1.43 22.79
CA LEU A 526 -15.32 2.70 22.17
C LEU A 526 -14.06 2.64 21.29
N GLU A 527 -13.50 1.46 21.05
CA GLU A 527 -12.41 1.30 20.08
C GLU A 527 -12.94 1.39 18.65
N GLU A 528 -12.21 2.11 17.80
CA GLU A 528 -12.51 2.19 16.37
C GLU A 528 -12.13 0.89 15.67
N LEU A 529 -13.02 0.37 14.83
CA LEU A 529 -12.75 -0.78 13.98
C LEU A 529 -11.99 -0.32 12.74
N THR A 530 -10.81 -0.89 12.53
CA THR A 530 -9.90 -0.52 11.43
C THR A 530 -9.29 -1.76 10.80
N PHE A 531 -9.02 -1.68 9.49
CA PHE A 531 -8.31 -2.73 8.75
C PHE A 531 -7.19 -2.13 7.89
N ASP A 532 -6.24 -2.97 7.48
CA ASP A 532 -5.21 -2.54 6.52
C ASP A 532 -5.79 -2.65 5.10
N TYR A 533 -5.80 -1.54 4.36
CA TYR A 533 -6.34 -1.51 3.00
C TYR A 533 -5.46 -2.28 2.02
N ASN A 534 -4.15 -2.40 2.31
CA ASN A 534 -3.16 -3.01 1.42
C ASN A 534 -3.23 -2.49 -0.03
N SER A 535 -3.50 -1.19 -0.18
CA SER A 535 -3.72 -0.55 -1.48
C SER A 535 -2.42 -0.05 -2.10
N PHE A 536 -2.32 -0.15 -3.43
CA PHE A 536 -1.16 0.26 -4.21
C PHE A 536 -1.54 1.28 -5.29
N THR A 537 -0.63 2.19 -5.59
CA THR A 537 -0.74 3.14 -6.72
C THR A 537 0.56 3.14 -7.53
N GLU A 538 0.47 3.38 -8.84
CA GLU A 538 1.61 3.63 -9.73
C GLU A 538 2.01 5.12 -9.74
N SER A 539 1.12 6.01 -9.24
CA SER A 539 1.35 7.44 -9.19
C SER A 539 2.11 7.84 -7.94
N ARG A 540 3.27 8.47 -8.13
CA ARG A 540 4.06 9.03 -7.03
C ARG A 540 3.31 10.15 -6.31
N ASP A 541 2.58 10.96 -7.05
CA ASP A 541 1.83 12.08 -6.50
C ASP A 541 0.66 11.57 -5.65
N GLU A 542 -0.05 10.52 -6.10
CA GLU A 542 -1.11 9.90 -5.30
C GLU A 542 -0.56 9.29 -4.01
N HIS A 543 0.60 8.62 -4.07
CA HIS A 543 1.27 8.07 -2.90
C HIS A 543 1.57 9.16 -1.87
N PHE A 544 2.20 10.27 -2.28
CA PHE A 544 2.56 11.35 -1.35
C PHE A 544 1.36 12.15 -0.84
N SER A 545 0.26 12.22 -1.59
CA SER A 545 -1.00 12.81 -1.15
C SER A 545 -1.78 11.93 -0.16
N SER A 546 -1.42 10.64 -0.02
CA SER A 546 -2.13 9.65 0.80
C SER A 546 -1.63 9.56 2.26
N ILE A 547 -1.37 10.71 2.91
CA ILE A 547 -0.86 10.73 4.29
C ILE A 547 -1.81 9.96 5.22
N CYS A 548 -1.25 9.03 5.99
CA CYS A 548 -2.00 8.15 6.87
C CYS A 548 -2.31 8.83 8.21
N LEU A 549 -3.58 8.75 8.63
CA LEU A 549 -4.11 9.36 9.86
C LEU A 549 -4.41 8.32 10.96
N CYS A 550 -3.81 7.14 10.90
CA CYS A 550 -4.15 6.04 11.82
C CYS A 550 -3.66 6.26 13.26
N GLY A 551 -2.75 7.20 13.50
CA GLY A 551 -2.24 7.51 14.84
C GLY A 551 -1.46 6.38 15.53
N SER A 552 -0.97 5.38 14.77
CA SER A 552 -0.23 4.23 15.33
C SER A 552 1.30 4.43 15.32
N SER A 553 1.95 3.93 16.36
CA SER A 553 3.40 3.76 16.46
C SER A 553 4.05 2.96 15.32
N TYR A 554 3.29 2.08 14.65
CA TYR A 554 3.72 1.28 13.49
C TYR A 554 3.30 1.88 12.14
N CYS A 555 2.90 3.15 12.10
CA CYS A 555 2.39 3.80 10.89
C CYS A 555 3.42 3.81 9.74
N ARG A 556 2.99 3.38 8.55
CA ARG A 556 3.77 3.42 7.29
C ARG A 556 3.84 4.80 6.64
N ARG A 557 3.35 5.84 7.33
CA ARG A 557 3.24 7.26 6.92
C ARG A 557 2.21 7.53 5.82
N TYR A 558 2.05 6.63 4.86
CA TYR A 558 1.09 6.73 3.77
C TYR A 558 0.21 5.47 3.73
N TYR A 559 -1.07 5.62 3.40
CA TYR A 559 -1.99 4.47 3.32
C TYR A 559 -2.02 3.82 1.93
N LEU A 560 -1.60 4.54 0.87
CA LEU A 560 -1.31 3.94 -0.44
C LEU A 560 0.19 3.60 -0.51
N SER A 561 0.51 2.39 -0.93
CA SER A 561 1.90 2.00 -1.22
C SER A 561 2.24 2.28 -2.69
N LEU A 562 3.45 2.76 -2.97
CA LEU A 562 3.91 2.88 -4.36
C LEU A 562 4.22 1.50 -4.92
N SER A 563 3.55 1.14 -6.02
CA SER A 563 3.82 -0.09 -6.76
C SER A 563 5.27 -0.08 -7.25
N LYS A 564 6.07 -1.04 -6.80
CA LYS A 564 7.38 -1.30 -7.40
C LYS A 564 7.11 -2.00 -8.73
N ASN A 565 7.18 -1.27 -9.83
CA ASN A 565 7.02 -1.74 -11.22
C ASN A 565 7.01 -3.28 -11.37
N SER A 566 5.82 -3.88 -11.31
CA SER A 566 5.58 -5.31 -11.59
C SER A 566 5.89 -5.69 -13.05
N THR A 567 6.30 -4.69 -13.84
CA THR A 567 6.70 -4.75 -15.25
C THR A 567 8.08 -5.36 -15.46
N ASN A 568 8.85 -5.64 -14.40
CA ASN A 568 10.16 -6.28 -14.51
C ASN A 568 9.98 -7.79 -14.73
N PHE A 569 9.74 -8.17 -15.99
CA PHE A 569 9.91 -9.54 -16.42
C PHE A 569 11.38 -9.91 -16.49
N HIS A 570 11.65 -11.21 -16.46
CA HIS A 570 12.93 -11.71 -16.93
C HIS A 570 13.21 -11.16 -18.35
N PRO A 571 14.44 -10.72 -18.67
CA PRO A 571 14.76 -10.13 -19.98
C PRO A 571 14.39 -11.01 -21.19
N SER A 572 14.27 -12.32 -20.98
CA SER A 572 13.80 -13.27 -22.02
C SER A 572 12.33 -13.05 -22.41
N HIS A 573 11.47 -12.53 -21.54
CA HIS A 573 10.06 -12.25 -21.86
C HIS A 573 9.84 -10.84 -22.41
N ASN A 574 10.70 -10.47 -23.37
CA ASN A 574 10.66 -9.21 -24.09
C ASN A 574 9.47 -9.12 -25.08
N PHE A 575 9.33 -7.98 -25.76
CA PHE A 575 8.21 -7.73 -26.67
C PHE A 575 8.10 -8.77 -27.80
N VAL A 576 9.21 -9.09 -28.46
CA VAL A 576 9.25 -10.06 -29.56
C VAL A 576 8.78 -11.43 -29.09
N HIS A 577 9.29 -11.90 -27.95
CA HIS A 577 8.84 -13.16 -27.34
C HIS A 577 7.32 -13.16 -27.13
N ARG A 578 6.76 -12.10 -26.53
CA ARG A 578 5.31 -12.02 -26.27
C ARG A 578 4.48 -12.12 -27.54
N ILE A 579 4.87 -11.44 -28.61
CA ILE A 579 4.19 -11.54 -29.90
C ILE A 579 4.34 -12.93 -30.51
N GLY A 580 5.52 -13.55 -30.35
CA GLY A 580 5.76 -14.92 -30.78
C GLY A 580 4.88 -15.96 -30.09
N LEU A 581 4.61 -15.81 -28.79
CA LEU A 581 3.66 -16.69 -28.08
C LEU A 581 2.23 -16.52 -28.61
N ILE A 582 1.81 -15.28 -28.89
CA ILE A 582 0.50 -15.01 -29.49
C ILE A 582 0.40 -15.70 -30.85
N LEU A 583 1.38 -15.48 -31.73
CA LEU A 583 1.37 -16.09 -33.06
C LEU A 583 1.39 -17.62 -32.99
N ARG A 584 2.26 -18.20 -32.14
CA ARG A 584 2.35 -19.65 -31.94
C ARG A 584 1.02 -20.25 -31.51
N SER A 585 0.30 -19.58 -30.61
CA SER A 585 -1.02 -20.03 -30.15
C SER A 585 -2.09 -20.05 -31.25
N CYS A 586 -1.92 -19.26 -32.32
CA CYS A 586 -2.91 -19.16 -33.40
C CYS A 586 -2.89 -20.35 -34.36
N TYR A 587 -1.77 -21.07 -34.45
CA TYR A 587 -1.61 -22.20 -35.38
C TYR A 587 -1.27 -23.53 -34.68
N THR A 588 -0.97 -23.51 -33.38
CA THR A 588 -0.69 -24.73 -32.61
C THR A 588 -2.01 -25.40 -32.20
N PRO A 589 -2.27 -26.66 -32.58
CA PRO A 589 -3.44 -27.38 -32.11
C PRO A 589 -3.38 -27.58 -30.60
N ARG A 590 -4.54 -27.45 -29.94
CA ARG A 590 -4.66 -27.78 -28.52
C ARG A 590 -4.37 -29.26 -28.31
N SER A 591 -3.73 -29.57 -27.18
CA SER A 591 -3.36 -30.92 -26.77
C SER A 591 -3.47 -31.06 -25.26
N ASP A 592 -3.46 -32.30 -24.76
CA ASP A 592 -3.57 -32.61 -23.32
C ASP A 592 -2.46 -31.96 -22.50
N LYS A 593 -1.24 -31.86 -23.08
CA LYS A 593 -0.11 -31.17 -22.44
C LYS A 593 -0.44 -29.73 -22.05
N HIS A 594 -1.18 -29.00 -22.90
CA HIS A 594 -1.58 -27.62 -22.58
C HIS A 594 -2.52 -27.57 -21.37
N ILE A 595 -3.40 -28.56 -21.23
CA ILE A 595 -4.32 -28.68 -20.09
C ILE A 595 -3.59 -29.09 -18.81
N GLU A 596 -2.62 -29.98 -18.90
CA GLU A 596 -1.75 -30.34 -17.78
C GLU A 596 -0.98 -29.12 -17.24
N ILE A 597 -0.45 -28.27 -18.15
CA ILE A 597 0.20 -27.01 -17.77
C ILE A 597 -0.78 -26.10 -17.04
N CYS A 598 -1.96 -25.83 -17.61
CA CYS A 598 -2.96 -24.99 -16.97
C CYS A 598 -3.37 -25.52 -15.58
N ASN A 599 -3.61 -26.83 -15.47
CA ASN A 599 -3.97 -27.50 -14.22
C ASN A 599 -2.89 -27.37 -13.14
N LYS A 600 -1.61 -27.42 -13.50
CA LYS A 600 -0.49 -27.23 -12.57
C LYS A 600 -0.53 -25.88 -11.85
N PHE A 601 -1.02 -24.85 -12.55
CA PHE A 601 -1.17 -23.49 -12.04
C PHE A 601 -2.59 -23.19 -11.53
N SER A 602 -3.41 -24.23 -11.37
CA SER A 602 -4.81 -24.11 -10.94
C SER A 602 -5.67 -23.27 -11.89
N ILE A 603 -5.30 -23.11 -13.16
CA ILE A 603 -6.16 -22.50 -14.18
C ILE A 603 -6.99 -23.62 -14.82
N LYS A 604 -8.28 -23.70 -14.47
CA LYS A 604 -9.18 -24.80 -14.90
C LYS A 604 -10.51 -24.22 -15.42
N SER A 605 -11.61 -24.96 -15.26
CA SER A 605 -12.93 -24.62 -15.81
C SER A 605 -13.44 -23.24 -15.42
N ALA A 606 -13.17 -22.73 -14.21
CA ALA A 606 -13.62 -21.40 -13.79
C ALA A 606 -13.16 -20.27 -14.74
N LEU A 607 -11.99 -20.41 -15.36
CA LEU A 607 -11.47 -19.47 -16.35
C LEU A 607 -11.59 -19.99 -17.79
N LEU A 608 -11.26 -21.26 -18.01
CA LEU A 608 -11.12 -21.87 -19.33
C LEU A 608 -12.45 -22.24 -20.00
N ASP A 609 -13.55 -22.37 -19.25
CA ASP A 609 -14.85 -22.68 -19.86
C ASP A 609 -15.28 -21.56 -20.80
N GLY A 610 -15.62 -21.93 -22.04
CA GLY A 610 -15.94 -20.98 -23.11
C GLY A 610 -14.74 -20.29 -23.75
N CYS A 611 -13.49 -20.66 -23.42
CA CYS A 611 -12.32 -20.21 -24.16
C CYS A 611 -12.13 -21.03 -25.46
N PRO A 612 -11.84 -20.38 -26.60
CA PRO A 612 -11.44 -21.08 -27.81
C PRO A 612 -10.06 -21.73 -27.65
N ASP A 613 -9.76 -22.73 -28.48
CA ASP A 613 -8.54 -23.53 -28.35
C ASP A 613 -7.24 -22.72 -28.42
N TRP A 614 -7.17 -21.73 -29.33
CA TRP A 614 -6.02 -20.85 -29.46
C TRP A 614 -5.76 -20.07 -28.16
N LEU A 615 -6.80 -19.67 -27.44
CA LEU A 615 -6.66 -18.93 -26.18
C LEU A 615 -6.16 -19.85 -25.07
N VAL A 616 -6.64 -21.10 -25.01
CA VAL A 616 -6.14 -22.10 -24.05
C VAL A 616 -4.66 -22.40 -24.29
N VAL A 617 -4.26 -22.55 -25.56
CA VAL A 617 -2.85 -22.73 -25.93
C VAL A 617 -2.02 -21.51 -25.53
N TRP A 618 -2.50 -20.29 -25.78
CA TRP A 618 -1.79 -19.07 -25.37
C TRP A 618 -1.60 -19.00 -23.85
N VAL A 619 -2.63 -19.33 -23.07
CA VAL A 619 -2.56 -19.38 -21.60
C VAL A 619 -1.48 -20.38 -21.16
N ALA A 620 -1.46 -21.59 -21.72
CA ALA A 620 -0.45 -22.59 -21.39
C ALA A 620 0.97 -22.11 -21.72
N LEU A 621 1.18 -21.50 -22.89
CA LEU A 621 2.48 -20.94 -23.29
C LEU A 621 2.94 -19.83 -22.35
N VAL A 622 2.04 -18.95 -21.90
CA VAL A 622 2.37 -17.92 -20.91
C VAL A 622 2.74 -18.54 -19.56
N LEU A 623 2.06 -19.61 -19.14
CA LEU A 623 2.36 -20.31 -17.90
C LEU A 623 3.72 -21.02 -17.91
N GLU A 624 4.20 -21.49 -19.06
CA GLU A 624 5.57 -21.98 -19.20
C GLU A 624 6.60 -20.88 -18.88
N VAL A 625 6.36 -19.65 -19.37
CA VAL A 625 7.20 -18.49 -19.01
C VAL A 625 7.12 -18.17 -17.52
N VAL A 626 5.93 -18.24 -16.93
CA VAL A 626 5.76 -18.04 -15.47
C VAL A 626 6.56 -19.10 -14.71
N GLN A 627 6.56 -20.36 -15.16
CA GLN A 627 7.37 -21.42 -14.55
C GLN A 627 8.87 -21.09 -14.58
N GLU A 628 9.39 -20.61 -15.71
CA GLU A 628 10.78 -20.19 -15.83
C GLU A 628 11.10 -19.00 -14.90
N GLU A 629 10.20 -18.02 -14.83
CA GLU A 629 10.35 -16.87 -13.93
C GLU A 629 10.44 -17.33 -12.47
N LEU A 630 9.60 -18.29 -12.06
CA LEU A 630 9.62 -18.86 -10.71
C LEU A 630 10.90 -19.64 -10.42
N ASN A 631 11.41 -20.39 -11.40
CA ASN A 631 12.67 -21.13 -11.26
C ASN A 631 13.87 -20.19 -11.03
N SER A 632 13.79 -18.94 -11.51
CA SER A 632 14.84 -17.92 -11.32
C SER A 632 14.83 -17.25 -9.93
N LYS A 633 13.78 -17.44 -9.11
CA LYS A 633 13.66 -16.76 -7.81
C LYS A 633 14.36 -17.54 -6.68
N PRO A 634 15.12 -16.85 -5.80
CA PRO A 634 15.98 -17.50 -4.81
C PRO A 634 15.23 -18.17 -3.66
N ASN A 635 14.04 -17.68 -3.29
CA ASN A 635 13.29 -18.18 -2.12
C ASN A 635 11.78 -18.35 -2.41
N GLU A 636 11.14 -19.17 -1.59
CA GLU A 636 9.72 -19.53 -1.74
C GLU A 636 8.76 -18.35 -1.52
N ILE A 637 9.14 -17.35 -0.72
CA ILE A 637 8.31 -16.16 -0.48
C ILE A 637 8.23 -15.32 -1.76
N GLU A 638 9.36 -15.06 -2.41
CA GLU A 638 9.41 -14.36 -3.69
C GLU A 638 8.69 -15.13 -4.80
N LYS A 639 8.86 -16.46 -4.85
CA LYS A 639 8.10 -17.32 -5.78
C LYS A 639 6.60 -17.15 -5.59
N LYS A 640 6.12 -17.20 -4.35
CA LYS A 640 4.70 -17.02 -4.04
C LYS A 640 4.20 -15.64 -4.47
N ILE A 641 4.91 -14.56 -4.13
CA ILE A 641 4.52 -13.19 -4.50
C ILE A 641 4.43 -13.03 -6.03
N VAL A 642 5.41 -13.58 -6.75
CA VAL A 642 5.42 -13.53 -8.22
C VAL A 642 4.28 -14.37 -8.79
N LEU A 643 4.11 -15.61 -8.32
CA LEU A 643 3.05 -16.51 -8.78
C LEU A 643 1.67 -15.89 -8.58
N ASP A 644 1.35 -15.43 -7.36
CA ASP A 644 0.05 -14.84 -7.03
C ASP A 644 -0.23 -13.64 -7.96
N SER A 645 0.77 -12.78 -8.18
CA SER A 645 0.65 -11.64 -9.11
C SER A 645 0.44 -12.07 -10.58
N ARG A 646 1.18 -13.08 -11.08
CA ARG A 646 1.06 -13.54 -12.48
C ARG A 646 -0.27 -14.22 -12.74
N ILE A 647 -0.73 -15.08 -11.84
CA ILE A 647 -2.00 -15.79 -12.00
C ILE A 647 -3.17 -14.81 -11.95
N GLN A 648 -3.16 -13.85 -11.02
CA GLN A 648 -4.18 -12.80 -10.97
C GLN A 648 -4.22 -11.98 -12.27
N ASN A 649 -3.06 -11.52 -12.77
CA ASN A 649 -2.97 -10.77 -14.03
C ASN A 649 -3.47 -11.58 -15.25
N LEU A 650 -3.15 -12.87 -15.30
CA LEU A 650 -3.57 -13.75 -16.39
C LEU A 650 -5.08 -14.01 -16.33
N ALA A 651 -5.65 -14.23 -15.14
CA ALA A 651 -7.09 -14.39 -14.94
C ALA A 651 -7.87 -13.15 -15.40
N ILE A 652 -7.43 -11.96 -15.00
CA ILE A 652 -7.99 -10.67 -15.46
C ILE A 652 -7.90 -10.55 -16.99
N THR A 653 -6.77 -10.95 -17.57
CA THR A 653 -6.55 -10.88 -19.02
C THR A 653 -7.49 -11.82 -19.77
N ILE A 654 -7.63 -13.07 -19.33
CA ILE A 654 -8.54 -14.06 -19.93
C ILE A 654 -9.98 -13.51 -19.91
N ASP A 655 -10.42 -12.95 -18.77
CA ASP A 655 -11.75 -12.36 -18.61
C ASP A 655 -11.99 -11.20 -19.59
N LYS A 656 -11.03 -10.28 -19.72
CA LYS A 656 -11.09 -9.18 -20.68
C LYS A 656 -11.18 -9.67 -22.13
N ILE A 657 -10.41 -10.70 -22.49
CA ILE A 657 -10.44 -11.28 -23.84
C ILE A 657 -11.81 -11.90 -24.11
N LYS A 658 -12.36 -12.69 -23.17
CA LYS A 658 -13.71 -13.28 -23.28
C LYS A 658 -14.78 -12.21 -23.45
N TYR A 659 -14.72 -11.14 -22.66
CA TYR A 659 -15.64 -10.00 -22.79
C TYR A 659 -15.55 -9.35 -24.18
N CYS A 660 -14.35 -9.08 -24.69
CA CYS A 660 -14.18 -8.51 -26.03
C CYS A 660 -14.70 -9.44 -27.13
N MET A 661 -14.44 -10.76 -27.04
CA MET A 661 -14.94 -11.73 -28.02
C MET A 661 -16.47 -11.82 -28.00
N SER A 662 -17.10 -11.78 -26.81
CA SER A 662 -18.57 -11.84 -26.69
C SER A 662 -19.29 -10.63 -27.29
N ASN A 663 -18.62 -9.49 -27.43
CA ASN A 663 -19.14 -8.27 -28.06
C ASN A 663 -18.61 -8.04 -29.49
N SER A 664 -17.84 -9.00 -30.02
CA SER A 664 -17.20 -8.94 -31.33
C SER A 664 -17.34 -10.31 -32.01
N ASN A 665 -16.29 -10.78 -32.66
CA ASN A 665 -16.21 -12.12 -33.27
C ASN A 665 -15.16 -12.97 -32.55
N ASP A 666 -15.30 -14.30 -32.62
CA ASP A 666 -14.28 -15.25 -32.17
C ASP A 666 -13.44 -15.74 -33.37
N HIS A 667 -12.15 -15.45 -33.35
CA HIS A 667 -11.15 -16.01 -34.24
C HIS A 667 -9.74 -15.83 -33.64
N PRO A 668 -8.72 -16.57 -34.09
CA PRO A 668 -7.35 -16.31 -33.68
C PRO A 668 -6.90 -14.87 -33.98
N PRO A 669 -6.12 -14.22 -33.11
CA PRO A 669 -5.74 -12.80 -33.25
C PRO A 669 -4.72 -12.52 -34.36
N MET A 670 -3.99 -13.52 -34.83
CA MET A 670 -2.92 -13.38 -35.83
C MET A 670 -2.96 -14.55 -36.81
N GLN A 671 -2.43 -14.31 -38.02
CA GLN A 671 -2.29 -15.31 -39.05
C GLN A 671 -0.86 -15.34 -39.57
N LEU A 672 -0.25 -16.52 -39.57
CA LEU A 672 1.00 -16.80 -40.26
C LEU A 672 0.77 -16.84 -41.77
N LEU A 673 1.62 -16.17 -42.56
CA LEU A 673 1.50 -16.17 -44.02
C LEU A 673 2.06 -17.47 -44.59
N SER A 674 1.37 -18.01 -45.61
CA SER A 674 1.90 -19.12 -46.40
C SER A 674 3.06 -18.64 -47.29
N LYS A 675 3.88 -19.57 -47.81
CA LYS A 675 4.89 -19.24 -48.84
C LYS A 675 4.32 -18.45 -50.02
N LYS A 676 3.07 -18.73 -50.40
CA LYS A 676 2.37 -18.04 -51.49
C LYS A 676 2.04 -16.59 -51.09
N ASP A 677 1.44 -16.39 -49.92
CA ASP A 677 1.07 -15.04 -49.45
C ASP A 677 2.31 -14.18 -49.19
N ALA A 678 3.40 -14.78 -48.69
CA ALA A 678 4.68 -14.11 -48.52
C ALA A 678 5.31 -13.72 -49.87
N LEU A 679 5.19 -14.58 -50.90
CA LEU A 679 5.61 -14.25 -52.26
C LEU A 679 4.75 -13.12 -52.84
N ASP A 680 3.44 -13.13 -52.61
CA ASP A 680 2.54 -12.07 -53.07
C ASP A 680 2.85 -10.73 -52.38
N TYR A 681 3.19 -10.73 -51.09
CA TYR A 681 3.66 -9.53 -50.39
C TYR A 681 4.96 -8.97 -50.96
N ILE A 682 5.96 -9.83 -51.22
CA ILE A 682 7.27 -9.39 -51.70
C ILE A 682 7.24 -9.04 -53.20
N TRP A 683 6.60 -9.84 -54.02
CA TRP A 683 6.72 -9.83 -55.48
C TRP A 683 5.40 -9.83 -56.25
N GLY A 684 4.28 -9.61 -55.56
CA GLY A 684 2.95 -9.52 -56.15
C GLY A 684 2.72 -8.23 -56.95
N ASN A 685 1.45 -8.02 -57.31
CA ASN A 685 1.02 -6.87 -58.13
C ASN A 685 0.19 -5.86 -57.35
N GLU A 686 -0.12 -6.14 -56.08
CA GLU A 686 -0.85 -5.24 -55.20
C GLU A 686 -0.01 -3.99 -54.89
N GLU A 687 -0.67 -2.83 -54.74
CA GLU A 687 0.03 -1.54 -54.57
C GLU A 687 0.95 -1.52 -53.35
N TYR A 688 0.58 -2.23 -52.29
CA TYR A 688 1.35 -2.36 -51.05
C TYR A 688 2.50 -3.38 -51.11
N SER A 689 2.67 -4.10 -52.23
CA SER A 689 3.75 -5.06 -52.39
C SER A 689 5.11 -4.35 -52.47
N VAL A 690 6.16 -5.05 -52.01
CA VAL A 690 7.53 -4.51 -52.04
C VAL A 690 7.95 -4.18 -53.47
N LYS A 691 7.63 -5.06 -54.44
CA LYS A 691 7.87 -4.84 -55.86
C LYS A 691 7.22 -3.57 -56.40
N GLN A 692 5.94 -3.31 -56.10
CA GLN A 692 5.25 -2.10 -56.59
C GLN A 692 5.84 -0.82 -55.99
N SER A 693 6.27 -0.86 -54.73
CA SER A 693 6.98 0.25 -54.10
C SER A 693 8.32 0.54 -54.79
N LEU A 694 9.06 -0.50 -55.20
CA LEU A 694 10.31 -0.37 -55.97
C LEU A 694 10.08 0.11 -57.41
N MET A 695 8.96 -0.26 -58.05
CA MET A 695 8.60 0.23 -59.39
C MET A 695 8.46 1.76 -59.42
N LYS A 696 8.03 2.39 -58.32
CA LYS A 696 7.93 3.85 -58.22
C LYS A 696 9.31 4.55 -58.29
N LEU A 697 10.40 3.83 -58.05
CA LEU A 697 11.77 4.36 -58.01
C LEU A 697 12.55 4.17 -59.33
N THR A 698 11.95 3.55 -60.36
CA THR A 698 12.67 3.17 -61.57
C THR A 698 13.18 4.35 -62.38
N HIS A 699 12.58 5.53 -62.23
CA HIS A 699 13.04 6.76 -62.86
C HIS A 699 14.33 7.30 -62.23
N GLU A 700 14.55 7.04 -60.94
CA GLU A 700 15.72 7.53 -60.20
C GLU A 700 16.92 6.58 -60.29
N PHE A 701 16.69 5.28 -60.52
CA PHE A 701 17.74 4.26 -60.54
C PHE A 701 17.78 3.51 -61.88
N PRO A 702 18.68 3.89 -62.80
CA PRO A 702 18.92 3.17 -64.04
C PRO A 702 19.26 1.70 -63.76
N GLY A 703 18.59 0.77 -64.46
CA GLY A 703 18.79 -0.66 -64.26
C GLY A 703 17.89 -1.32 -63.21
N LEU A 704 17.10 -0.56 -62.43
CA LEU A 704 16.12 -1.16 -61.51
C LEU A 704 15.05 -1.95 -62.26
N ASN A 705 14.60 -1.45 -63.43
CA ASN A 705 13.60 -2.10 -64.28
C ASN A 705 14.03 -3.50 -64.76
N SER A 706 15.31 -3.75 -64.99
CA SER A 706 15.77 -5.07 -65.46
C SER A 706 15.76 -6.12 -64.33
N LEU A 707 15.85 -5.67 -63.06
CA LEU A 707 15.81 -6.54 -61.89
C LEU A 707 14.38 -6.84 -61.40
N LEU A 708 13.40 -6.01 -61.76
CA LEU A 708 11.97 -6.16 -61.38
C LEU A 708 11.20 -7.17 -62.28
N GLY A 709 11.91 -8.10 -62.90
CA GLY A 709 11.34 -9.17 -63.73
C GLY A 709 10.46 -10.18 -62.97
N LYS A 710 10.06 -11.26 -63.64
CA LYS A 710 9.23 -12.30 -63.01
C LYS A 710 10.04 -13.14 -62.02
N ALA A 711 9.53 -13.33 -60.80
CA ALA A 711 10.04 -14.31 -59.84
C ALA A 711 8.95 -15.36 -59.59
N ASN A 712 9.30 -16.65 -59.71
CA ASN A 712 8.33 -17.76 -59.60
C ASN A 712 8.36 -18.45 -58.22
N SER A 713 9.28 -18.04 -57.34
CA SER A 713 9.40 -18.59 -55.98
C SER A 713 9.85 -17.52 -55.01
N LEU A 714 9.54 -17.72 -53.73
CA LEU A 714 9.90 -16.82 -52.64
C LEU A 714 11.43 -16.63 -52.53
N ASN A 715 12.22 -17.70 -52.67
CA ASN A 715 13.68 -17.61 -52.65
C ASN A 715 14.23 -16.81 -53.83
N GLN A 716 13.65 -16.97 -55.03
CA GLN A 716 14.03 -16.14 -56.18
C GLN A 716 13.69 -14.67 -55.93
N ALA A 717 12.51 -14.35 -55.39
CA ALA A 717 12.11 -12.99 -55.06
C ALA A 717 13.04 -12.36 -54.02
N ARG A 718 13.35 -13.07 -52.93
CA ARG A 718 14.31 -12.63 -51.89
C ARG A 718 15.71 -12.39 -52.46
N LYS A 719 16.18 -13.27 -53.34
CA LYS A 719 17.47 -13.07 -54.04
C LYS A 719 17.45 -11.85 -54.96
N GLN A 720 16.34 -11.57 -55.63
CA GLN A 720 16.19 -10.35 -56.43
C GLN A 720 16.18 -9.08 -55.56
N LEU A 721 15.57 -9.10 -54.39
CA LEU A 721 15.66 -7.98 -53.44
C LEU A 721 17.11 -7.65 -53.07
N LEU A 722 17.97 -8.66 -52.88
CA LEU A 722 19.39 -8.44 -52.58
C LEU A 722 20.17 -7.87 -53.77
N LYS A 723 19.83 -8.25 -55.01
CA LYS A 723 20.42 -7.63 -56.20
C LYS A 723 20.01 -6.16 -56.33
N ILE A 724 18.76 -5.86 -56.03
CA ILE A 724 18.26 -4.48 -56.00
C ILE A 724 18.94 -3.68 -54.88
N ARG A 725 19.12 -4.26 -53.69
CA ARG A 725 19.90 -3.66 -52.59
C ARG A 725 21.28 -3.22 -53.07
N ASP A 726 22.02 -4.10 -53.76
CA ASP A 726 23.38 -3.79 -54.23
C ASP A 726 23.38 -2.63 -55.23
N LEU A 727 22.40 -2.61 -56.15
CA LEU A 727 22.22 -1.52 -57.10
C LEU A 727 21.95 -0.19 -56.40
N LEU A 728 20.98 -0.15 -55.48
CA LEU A 728 20.57 1.08 -54.76
C LEU A 728 21.71 1.63 -53.92
N ARG A 729 22.45 0.76 -53.22
CA ARG A 729 23.58 1.14 -52.37
C ARG A 729 24.74 1.70 -53.19
N ALA A 730 25.00 1.17 -54.38
CA ALA A 730 26.03 1.69 -55.28
C ALA A 730 25.69 3.07 -55.88
N HIS A 731 24.42 3.32 -56.18
CA HIS A 731 23.99 4.58 -56.82
C HIS A 731 23.81 5.74 -55.83
N ALA A 732 23.31 5.48 -54.61
CA ALA A 732 23.03 6.52 -53.63
C ALA A 732 23.44 6.08 -52.19
N PRO A 733 24.75 5.97 -51.91
CA PRO A 733 25.29 5.35 -50.68
C PRO A 733 25.01 6.13 -49.38
N SER A 734 24.75 7.44 -49.45
CA SER A 734 24.54 8.30 -48.26
C SER A 734 23.13 8.87 -48.17
N ARG A 735 22.19 8.41 -49.00
CA ARG A 735 20.80 8.89 -49.04
C ARG A 735 19.84 7.79 -48.61
N TRP A 736 18.75 8.18 -47.95
CA TRP A 736 17.72 7.22 -47.54
C TRP A 736 17.14 6.44 -48.73
N ILE A 737 16.89 7.11 -49.85
CA ILE A 737 16.34 6.50 -51.08
C ILE A 737 17.26 5.45 -51.74
N GLY A 738 18.56 5.44 -51.39
CA GLY A 738 19.52 4.42 -51.82
C GLY A 738 19.86 3.44 -50.71
N ALA A 739 20.83 3.81 -49.87
CA ALA A 739 21.34 2.95 -48.80
C ALA A 739 20.29 2.62 -47.71
N GLY A 740 19.40 3.56 -47.39
CA GLY A 740 18.32 3.31 -46.41
C GLY A 740 17.37 2.22 -46.89
N ILE A 741 16.83 2.35 -48.11
CA ILE A 741 16.00 1.32 -48.74
C ILE A 741 16.77 0.01 -48.88
N ALA A 742 18.03 0.05 -49.30
CA ALA A 742 18.87 -1.14 -49.42
C ALA A 742 18.93 -1.93 -48.11
N ASP A 743 19.13 -1.28 -46.97
CA ASP A 743 19.13 -1.94 -45.66
C ASP A 743 17.74 -2.54 -45.33
N ILE A 744 16.64 -1.85 -45.64
CA ILE A 744 15.28 -2.39 -45.44
C ILE A 744 15.01 -3.62 -46.32
N LEU A 745 15.38 -3.56 -47.61
CA LEU A 745 15.25 -4.70 -48.52
C LEU A 745 16.06 -5.90 -48.04
N HIS A 746 17.24 -5.65 -47.46
CA HIS A 746 18.04 -6.70 -46.86
C HIS A 746 17.32 -7.35 -45.67
N LEU A 747 16.75 -6.57 -44.75
CA LEU A 747 15.98 -7.08 -43.62
C LEU A 747 14.76 -7.91 -44.09
N ILE A 748 14.01 -7.42 -45.09
CA ILE A 748 12.89 -8.16 -45.70
C ILE A 748 13.39 -9.47 -46.32
N ALA A 749 14.48 -9.41 -47.08
CA ALA A 749 15.06 -10.58 -47.73
C ALA A 749 15.60 -11.61 -46.73
N TYR A 750 16.00 -11.24 -45.51
CA TYR A 750 16.45 -12.17 -44.47
C TYR A 750 15.35 -12.63 -43.51
N THR A 751 14.17 -12.02 -43.57
CA THR A 751 13.03 -12.42 -42.75
C THR A 751 12.54 -13.82 -43.17
N GLN A 752 12.48 -14.74 -42.21
CA GLN A 752 12.08 -16.14 -42.39
C GLN A 752 10.58 -16.33 -42.18
N LEU A 753 9.93 -15.42 -41.46
CA LEU A 753 8.53 -15.54 -41.10
C LEU A 753 7.78 -14.21 -41.27
N PHE A 754 6.68 -14.28 -42.02
CA PHE A 754 5.75 -13.15 -42.15
C PHE A 754 4.38 -13.52 -41.59
N PHE A 755 3.72 -12.58 -40.93
CA PHE A 755 2.41 -12.78 -40.32
C PHE A 755 1.62 -11.47 -40.36
N ARG A 756 0.31 -11.53 -40.08
CA ARG A 756 -0.56 -10.35 -40.03
C ARG A 756 -1.49 -10.40 -38.83
N ASP A 757 -1.89 -9.25 -38.32
CA ASP A 757 -2.99 -9.17 -37.36
C ASP A 757 -4.31 -9.48 -38.07
N ILE A 758 -5.19 -10.24 -37.42
CA ILE A 758 -6.59 -10.35 -37.82
C ILE A 758 -7.39 -9.36 -36.96
N PRO A 759 -7.96 -8.29 -37.54
CA PRO A 759 -8.68 -7.28 -36.79
C PRO A 759 -10.04 -7.81 -36.32
N TYR A 760 -10.37 -7.55 -35.06
CA TYR A 760 -11.71 -7.77 -34.53
C TYR A 760 -12.66 -6.62 -34.91
N ALA A 761 -13.97 -6.85 -34.84
CA ALA A 761 -14.93 -5.76 -35.00
C ALA A 761 -14.82 -4.78 -33.82
N SER A 762 -14.69 -3.49 -34.12
CA SER A 762 -14.76 -2.43 -33.10
C SER A 762 -16.16 -2.41 -32.49
N PHE A 763 -16.23 -2.16 -31.19
CA PHE A 763 -17.50 -1.95 -30.49
C PHE A 763 -17.37 -0.88 -29.41
N GLU A 764 -18.51 -0.44 -28.91
CA GLU A 764 -18.62 0.50 -27.81
C GLU A 764 -19.32 -0.21 -26.65
N SER A 765 -18.82 0.02 -25.43
CA SER A 765 -19.40 -0.60 -24.24
C SER A 765 -20.85 -0.15 -24.02
N GLN A 766 -21.55 -0.90 -23.18
CA GLN A 766 -22.76 -0.37 -22.57
C GLN A 766 -22.45 0.89 -21.74
N GLU A 767 -23.50 1.65 -21.43
CA GLU A 767 -23.39 2.87 -20.63
C GLU A 767 -22.85 2.54 -19.24
N ILE A 768 -21.75 3.19 -18.88
CA ILE A 768 -21.05 3.00 -17.61
C ILE A 768 -21.71 3.93 -16.58
N HIS A 769 -22.30 3.34 -15.55
CA HIS A 769 -22.87 4.11 -14.46
C HIS A 769 -21.77 4.80 -13.65
N ILE A 770 -21.82 6.14 -13.58
CA ILE A 770 -20.93 6.99 -12.80
C ILE A 770 -21.63 7.45 -11.53
N ARG A 771 -20.88 7.55 -10.44
CA ARG A 771 -21.42 7.97 -9.15
C ARG A 771 -21.04 9.42 -8.84
N PRO A 772 -21.87 10.15 -8.08
CA PRO A 772 -21.51 11.48 -7.60
C PRO A 772 -20.17 11.46 -6.85
N GLY A 773 -19.21 12.24 -7.32
CA GLY A 773 -17.87 12.35 -6.72
C GLY A 773 -16.79 11.42 -7.31
N GLU A 774 -17.12 10.51 -8.23
CA GLU A 774 -16.09 9.76 -8.98
C GLU A 774 -15.39 10.60 -10.05
N ILE A 775 -16.02 11.70 -10.44
CA ILE A 775 -15.46 12.71 -11.34
C ILE A 775 -15.38 14.03 -10.55
N SER A 776 -14.26 14.73 -10.69
CA SER A 776 -14.03 16.01 -9.99
C SER A 776 -15.18 17.00 -10.21
N ARG A 777 -15.52 17.77 -9.15
CA ARG A 777 -16.73 18.59 -9.04
C ARG A 777 -16.83 19.64 -10.16
N ASN A 778 -17.50 19.27 -11.24
CA ASN A 778 -18.17 20.19 -12.16
C ASN A 778 -19.44 19.52 -12.68
N SER A 779 -20.58 20.08 -12.29
CA SER A 779 -21.96 19.57 -12.50
C SER A 779 -22.38 19.29 -13.95
N LYS A 780 -21.54 19.61 -14.95
CA LYS A 780 -21.84 19.32 -16.36
C LYS A 780 -21.71 17.82 -16.72
N PHE A 781 -20.90 17.05 -15.99
CA PHE A 781 -20.68 15.62 -16.30
C PHE A 781 -21.63 14.66 -15.59
N ASP A 782 -22.45 15.12 -14.64
CA ASP A 782 -23.50 14.28 -14.01
C ASP A 782 -24.58 13.81 -15.02
N SER A 783 -24.51 14.25 -16.28
CA SER A 783 -25.44 13.91 -17.36
C SER A 783 -24.79 13.32 -18.62
N GLU A 784 -23.45 13.22 -18.69
CA GLU A 784 -22.77 12.62 -19.85
C GLU A 784 -22.68 11.10 -19.70
N LYS A 785 -23.26 10.39 -20.67
CA LYS A 785 -23.13 8.93 -20.78
C LYS A 785 -21.66 8.57 -21.03
N LEU A 786 -21.00 7.95 -20.07
CA LEU A 786 -19.66 7.41 -20.28
C LEU A 786 -19.72 6.03 -20.91
N THR A 787 -18.94 5.84 -21.95
CA THR A 787 -18.74 4.58 -22.66
C THR A 787 -17.26 4.41 -22.96
N LYS A 788 -16.83 3.16 -23.18
CA LYS A 788 -15.48 2.83 -23.63
C LYS A 788 -15.52 2.30 -25.06
N LYS A 789 -14.63 2.82 -25.90
CA LYS A 789 -14.45 2.35 -27.28
C LYS A 789 -13.36 1.30 -27.36
N TYR A 790 -13.70 0.15 -27.94
CA TYR A 790 -12.79 -0.96 -28.18
C TYR A 790 -12.36 -0.95 -29.64
N SER A 791 -11.04 -0.91 -29.87
CA SER A 791 -10.46 -0.87 -31.21
C SER A 791 -10.25 -2.28 -31.79
N PRO A 792 -10.04 -2.42 -33.11
CA PRO A 792 -9.89 -3.73 -33.75
C PRO A 792 -8.72 -4.57 -33.26
N LEU A 793 -7.71 -3.94 -32.65
CA LEU A 793 -6.50 -4.60 -32.14
C LEU A 793 -6.45 -4.63 -30.60
N HIS A 794 -7.59 -4.44 -29.94
CA HIS A 794 -7.64 -4.37 -28.48
C HIS A 794 -7.20 -5.70 -27.83
N ILE A 795 -7.67 -6.84 -28.34
CA ILE A 795 -7.31 -8.18 -27.83
C ILE A 795 -5.81 -8.43 -27.97
N GLN A 796 -5.22 -8.15 -29.14
CA GLN A 796 -3.77 -8.27 -29.36
C GLN A 796 -2.98 -7.39 -28.38
N GLY A 797 -3.47 -6.17 -28.13
CA GLY A 797 -2.86 -5.25 -27.17
C GLY A 797 -2.89 -5.79 -25.74
N ILE A 798 -4.04 -6.35 -25.31
CA ILE A 798 -4.16 -6.97 -23.99
C ILE A 798 -3.25 -8.19 -23.88
N MET A 799 -3.23 -9.08 -24.87
CA MET A 799 -2.35 -10.26 -24.86
C MET A 799 -0.87 -9.87 -24.78
N ALA A 800 -0.46 -8.86 -25.56
CA ALA A 800 0.93 -8.37 -25.53
C ALA A 800 1.28 -7.68 -24.21
N GLY A 801 0.29 -7.16 -23.49
CA GLY A 801 0.42 -6.47 -22.20
C GLY A 801 -0.23 -7.20 -21.03
N TRP A 802 -0.36 -8.54 -21.08
CA TRP A 802 -1.18 -9.35 -20.16
C TRP A 802 -0.86 -9.16 -18.67
N PHE A 803 0.31 -8.63 -18.36
CA PHE A 803 0.83 -8.35 -17.03
C PHE A 803 0.59 -6.92 -16.54
N LYS A 804 -0.01 -6.04 -17.38
CA LYS A 804 -0.32 -4.64 -17.07
C LYS A 804 -1.81 -4.39 -17.21
N GLN A 805 -2.51 -4.25 -16.08
CA GLN A 805 -3.97 -4.09 -16.10
C GLN A 805 -4.44 -2.63 -16.23
N SER A 806 -3.57 -1.65 -15.97
CA SER A 806 -3.87 -0.21 -15.93
C SER A 806 -3.72 0.51 -17.29
N VAL A 807 -3.55 -0.25 -18.39
CA VAL A 807 -3.34 0.31 -19.73
C VAL A 807 -4.67 0.60 -20.41
N GLU A 808 -5.03 1.88 -20.45
CA GLU A 808 -6.29 2.38 -21.02
C GLU A 808 -6.44 2.07 -22.53
N LYS A 809 -5.35 2.23 -23.30
CA LYS A 809 -5.32 2.03 -24.76
C LYS A 809 -4.25 1.01 -25.15
N PRO A 810 -4.48 -0.29 -24.91
CA PRO A 810 -3.47 -1.32 -25.11
C PRO A 810 -3.02 -1.44 -26.58
N HIS A 811 -3.92 -1.20 -27.53
CA HIS A 811 -3.60 -1.16 -28.96
C HIS A 811 -2.60 -0.04 -29.35
N ALA A 812 -2.64 1.11 -28.66
CA ALA A 812 -1.75 2.23 -28.96
C ALA A 812 -0.33 1.94 -28.46
N SER A 813 -0.20 1.36 -27.27
CA SER A 813 1.07 0.86 -26.75
C SER A 813 1.65 -0.24 -27.66
N LEU A 814 0.81 -1.20 -28.09
CA LEU A 814 1.21 -2.23 -29.05
C LEU A 814 1.74 -1.63 -30.36
N SER A 815 1.06 -0.64 -30.93
CA SER A 815 1.51 0.02 -32.17
C SER A 815 2.87 0.71 -32.04
N ALA A 816 3.17 1.29 -30.88
CA ALA A 816 4.49 1.87 -30.62
C ALA A 816 5.57 0.79 -30.50
N ASP A 817 5.27 -0.30 -29.80
CA ASP A 817 6.23 -1.39 -29.56
C ASP A 817 6.58 -2.17 -30.83
N LYS A 818 5.67 -2.23 -31.82
CA LYS A 818 5.88 -2.92 -33.10
C LYS A 818 6.99 -2.32 -33.98
N ARG A 819 7.26 -1.01 -33.84
CA ARG A 819 8.07 -0.24 -34.80
C ARG A 819 9.53 -0.67 -34.79
N GLY A 820 9.97 -1.23 -35.90
CA GLY A 820 11.32 -1.74 -36.09
C GLY A 820 11.52 -3.14 -35.51
N ALA A 821 10.95 -3.46 -34.35
CA ALA A 821 11.07 -4.79 -33.75
C ALA A 821 10.42 -5.86 -34.63
N ILE A 822 9.19 -5.65 -35.10
CA ILE A 822 8.46 -6.61 -35.96
C ILE A 822 7.82 -5.98 -37.20
N THR A 823 7.70 -4.65 -37.24
CA THR A 823 7.25 -3.89 -38.41
C THR A 823 8.41 -3.08 -38.93
N LEU A 824 8.92 -3.44 -40.10
CA LEU A 824 10.02 -2.73 -40.74
C LEU A 824 9.56 -1.38 -41.30
N SER A 825 10.53 -0.52 -41.63
CA SER A 825 10.25 0.79 -42.22
C SER A 825 9.56 0.66 -43.58
N SER A 826 8.63 1.57 -43.85
CA SER A 826 7.79 1.58 -45.04
C SER A 826 8.59 1.99 -46.26
N LEU A 827 8.33 1.31 -47.38
CA LEU A 827 8.79 1.70 -48.71
C LEU A 827 7.75 2.57 -49.44
N GLU A 828 6.56 2.76 -48.86
CA GLU A 828 5.46 3.52 -49.46
C GLU A 828 5.66 5.04 -49.31
N SER A 829 6.31 5.47 -48.23
CA SER A 829 6.56 6.88 -47.92
C SER A 829 8.01 7.07 -47.47
N LEU A 830 8.81 7.65 -48.37
CA LEU A 830 10.24 7.84 -48.19
C LEU A 830 10.54 9.21 -47.56
N PRO A 831 11.31 9.28 -46.47
CA PRO A 831 11.77 10.54 -45.92
C PRO A 831 12.82 11.19 -46.84
N GLU A 832 12.72 12.50 -47.03
CA GLU A 832 13.77 13.32 -47.65
C GLU A 832 14.87 13.64 -46.63
N MET A 833 15.70 12.64 -46.30
CA MET A 833 16.78 12.81 -45.32
C MET A 833 18.06 12.06 -45.70
N GLU A 834 19.18 12.51 -45.14
CA GLU A 834 20.47 11.83 -45.28
C GLU A 834 20.48 10.52 -44.48
N TYR A 835 21.14 9.51 -45.03
CA TYR A 835 21.39 8.22 -44.37
C TYR A 835 22.88 7.92 -44.45
N ASN A 836 23.65 8.68 -43.67
CA ASN A 836 25.10 8.59 -43.63
C ASN A 836 25.59 7.43 -42.74
N GLU A 837 26.91 7.17 -42.77
CA GLU A 837 27.52 6.07 -42.01
C GLU A 837 27.29 6.17 -40.50
N GLU A 838 27.25 7.37 -39.94
CA GLU A 838 27.01 7.58 -38.52
C GLU A 838 25.59 7.15 -38.13
N LEU A 839 24.60 7.58 -38.91
CA LEU A 839 23.20 7.23 -38.68
C LEU A 839 22.98 5.72 -38.89
N ARG A 840 23.51 5.16 -39.98
CA ARG A 840 23.47 3.72 -40.23
C ARG A 840 24.13 2.92 -39.10
N GLY A 841 25.29 3.35 -38.63
CA GLY A 841 26.01 2.71 -37.52
C GLY A 841 25.21 2.69 -36.21
N LYS A 842 24.44 3.76 -35.94
CA LYS A 842 23.51 3.80 -34.80
C LYS A 842 22.39 2.77 -34.92
N LEU A 843 21.82 2.56 -36.10
CA LEU A 843 20.80 1.52 -36.32
C LEU A 843 21.40 0.12 -36.13
N ILE A 844 22.53 -0.17 -36.79
CA ILE A 844 23.20 -1.47 -36.67
C ILE A 844 23.53 -1.78 -35.20
N LYS A 845 24.08 -0.79 -34.48
CA LYS A 845 24.36 -0.93 -33.04
C LYS A 845 23.09 -1.22 -32.24
N HIS A 846 21.97 -0.54 -32.53
CA HIS A 846 20.68 -0.83 -31.89
C HIS A 846 20.18 -2.24 -32.18
N LEU A 847 20.29 -2.70 -33.44
CA LEU A 847 19.90 -4.06 -33.84
C LEU A 847 20.74 -5.13 -33.13
N GLN A 848 22.02 -4.85 -32.85
CA GLN A 848 22.91 -5.74 -32.10
C GLN A 848 22.60 -5.75 -30.60
N GLU A 849 22.43 -4.58 -29.98
CA GLU A 849 22.31 -4.46 -28.52
C GLU A 849 20.88 -4.66 -28.02
N LYS A 850 19.87 -4.27 -28.82
CA LYS A 850 18.45 -4.20 -28.40
C LYS A 850 17.48 -4.64 -29.51
N PRO A 851 17.65 -5.83 -30.13
CA PRO A 851 16.85 -6.28 -31.27
C PRO A 851 15.34 -6.36 -30.97
N ALA A 852 14.95 -6.66 -29.73
CA ALA A 852 13.56 -6.77 -29.33
C ALA A 852 12.89 -5.42 -28.95
N SER A 853 13.63 -4.32 -29.00
CA SER A 853 13.13 -2.97 -28.64
C SER A 853 12.75 -2.17 -29.88
N PRO A 854 11.78 -1.24 -29.76
CA PRO A 854 11.44 -0.33 -30.84
C PRO A 854 12.67 0.45 -31.30
N TRP A 855 12.74 0.75 -32.60
CA TRP A 855 13.84 1.55 -33.12
C TRP A 855 13.82 2.95 -32.50
N PRO A 856 15.01 3.52 -32.18
CA PRO A 856 15.11 4.71 -31.35
C PRO A 856 14.47 5.93 -32.04
N ALA A 857 13.58 6.61 -31.34
CA ALA A 857 12.98 7.88 -31.78
C ALA A 857 13.58 9.05 -30.98
N LYS A 858 13.91 10.18 -31.65
CA LYS A 858 14.29 11.43 -30.98
C LYS A 858 13.09 12.36 -30.87
N HIS A 859 13.04 13.16 -29.80
CA HIS A 859 11.99 14.17 -29.60
C HIS A 859 11.99 15.30 -30.66
N SER A 860 13.12 15.57 -31.32
CA SER A 860 13.30 16.67 -32.28
C SER A 860 13.31 16.24 -33.76
N GLU A 861 13.43 14.95 -34.06
CA GLU A 861 13.50 14.39 -35.42
C GLU A 861 12.51 13.22 -35.50
N ARG A 862 11.40 13.36 -36.24
CA ARG A 862 10.47 12.24 -36.49
C ARG A 862 11.24 11.13 -37.22
N TYR A 863 11.47 10.02 -36.53
CA TYR A 863 12.03 8.76 -37.03
C TYR A 863 13.10 8.94 -38.11
N PRO A 864 14.40 9.03 -37.75
CA PRO A 864 15.46 9.07 -38.75
C PRO A 864 15.62 7.74 -39.53
N TRP A 865 14.69 6.81 -39.31
CA TRP A 865 14.64 5.46 -39.88
C TRP A 865 13.44 5.26 -40.81
N GLY A 866 12.82 6.34 -41.29
CA GLY A 866 11.63 6.31 -42.15
C GLY A 866 10.30 6.20 -41.40
N THR A 867 9.22 6.00 -42.16
CA THR A 867 7.87 5.87 -41.61
C THR A 867 7.51 4.41 -41.37
N PHE A 868 6.64 4.11 -40.41
CA PHE A 868 6.17 2.74 -40.14
C PHE A 868 4.75 2.52 -40.66
N VAL A 869 4.40 3.16 -41.77
CA VAL A 869 3.12 2.93 -42.47
C VAL A 869 3.15 1.51 -43.05
N ASN A 870 2.12 0.72 -42.74
CA ASN A 870 2.05 -0.68 -43.13
C ASN A 870 0.67 -0.98 -43.75
N SER A 871 0.47 -0.53 -44.99
CA SER A 871 -0.81 -0.71 -45.69
C SER A 871 -1.10 -2.19 -45.99
N ALA A 872 -0.05 -2.98 -46.19
CA ALA A 872 -0.12 -4.44 -46.35
C ALA A 872 -0.59 -5.18 -45.08
N ARG A 873 -0.48 -4.55 -43.89
CA ARG A 873 -0.67 -5.18 -42.58
C ARG A 873 0.20 -6.42 -42.34
N VAL A 874 1.34 -6.51 -43.03
CA VAL A 874 2.30 -7.61 -42.91
C VAL A 874 3.39 -7.23 -41.91
N MET A 875 3.68 -8.13 -40.98
CA MET A 875 4.74 -8.03 -39.99
C MET A 875 5.72 -9.17 -40.18
N GLY A 876 6.95 -8.96 -39.76
CA GLY A 876 8.04 -9.91 -39.91
C GLY A 876 9.37 -9.16 -39.87
N SER A 877 10.35 -9.73 -39.20
CA SER A 877 11.70 -9.18 -39.15
C SER A 877 12.70 -10.27 -38.74
N PRO A 878 14.00 -10.10 -39.07
CA PRO A 878 15.04 -10.99 -38.55
C PRO A 878 15.12 -10.99 -37.02
N MET A 879 14.72 -9.88 -36.36
CA MET A 879 14.65 -9.78 -34.91
C MET A 879 13.51 -10.64 -34.34
N PHE A 880 12.41 -10.80 -35.06
CA PHE A 880 11.31 -11.68 -34.69
C PHE A 880 11.68 -13.16 -34.88
N ASP A 881 12.39 -13.48 -35.96
CA ASP A 881 12.82 -14.83 -36.29
C ASP A 881 13.72 -15.46 -35.20
N THR A 882 14.49 -14.61 -34.49
CA THR A 882 15.30 -14.99 -33.31
C THR A 882 14.50 -15.74 -32.25
N PHE A 883 13.23 -15.40 -32.07
CA PHE A 883 12.39 -16.06 -31.08
C PHE A 883 11.73 -17.33 -31.63
N HIS A 884 11.37 -17.33 -32.92
CA HIS A 884 10.52 -18.39 -33.44
C HIS A 884 11.28 -19.68 -33.75
N ASN A 885 12.41 -19.56 -34.46
CA ASN A 885 13.08 -20.73 -35.05
C ASN A 885 14.61 -20.62 -35.14
N ASP A 886 15.20 -19.43 -35.00
CA ASP A 886 16.61 -19.23 -35.35
C ASP A 886 17.27 -18.17 -34.48
N GLU A 887 17.84 -18.57 -33.34
CA GLU A 887 18.49 -17.66 -32.38
C GLU A 887 19.59 -16.78 -33.03
N GLU A 888 20.18 -17.23 -34.14
CA GLU A 888 21.21 -16.49 -34.87
C GLU A 888 20.67 -15.62 -36.01
N ALA A 889 19.34 -15.54 -36.21
CA ALA A 889 18.73 -14.88 -37.37
C ALA A 889 19.23 -13.43 -37.56
N ILE A 890 19.22 -12.62 -36.49
CA ILE A 890 19.71 -11.25 -36.54
C ILE A 890 21.23 -11.18 -36.76
N THR A 891 22.01 -12.05 -36.12
CA THR A 891 23.47 -12.11 -36.28
C THR A 891 23.83 -12.47 -37.71
N ARG A 892 23.15 -13.44 -38.30
CA ARG A 892 23.31 -13.85 -39.70
C ARG A 892 22.92 -12.73 -40.65
N CYS A 893 21.77 -12.10 -40.42
CA CYS A 893 21.33 -10.96 -41.22
C CYS A 893 22.39 -9.84 -41.23
N LEU A 894 22.87 -9.43 -40.05
CA LEU A 894 23.89 -8.37 -39.96
C LEU A 894 25.24 -8.77 -40.59
N LYS A 895 25.64 -10.04 -40.49
CA LYS A 895 26.87 -10.55 -41.12
C LYS A 895 26.86 -10.37 -42.64
N TYR A 896 25.71 -10.54 -43.29
CA TYR A 896 25.57 -10.46 -44.74
C TYR A 896 25.06 -9.11 -45.26
N LEU A 897 24.86 -8.13 -44.37
CA LEU A 897 24.26 -6.83 -44.68
C LEU A 897 24.96 -6.12 -45.85
N ASP A 898 26.30 -6.18 -45.86
CA ASP A 898 27.18 -5.56 -46.86
C ASP A 898 27.86 -6.56 -47.82
N VAL A 899 27.52 -7.84 -47.74
CA VAL A 899 28.05 -8.89 -48.63
C VAL A 899 27.29 -8.87 -49.96
N PRO A 900 27.94 -8.97 -51.13
CA PRO A 900 27.26 -9.01 -52.43
C PRO A 900 26.16 -10.09 -52.53
N ALA A 901 25.10 -9.82 -53.28
CA ALA A 901 23.89 -10.65 -53.36
C ALA A 901 24.16 -12.10 -53.77
N GLU A 902 25.14 -12.34 -54.65
CA GLU A 902 25.51 -13.68 -55.11
C GLU A 902 26.24 -14.51 -54.04
N SER A 903 26.85 -13.84 -53.05
CA SER A 903 27.55 -14.46 -51.93
C SER A 903 26.72 -14.49 -50.65
N CYS A 904 25.47 -14.02 -50.70
CA CYS A 904 24.55 -14.05 -49.57
C CYS A 904 23.95 -15.44 -49.38
N ASP A 905 23.92 -15.89 -48.13
CA ASP A 905 23.24 -17.12 -47.73
C ASP A 905 21.87 -16.78 -47.11
N ILE A 906 20.81 -16.91 -47.92
CA ILE A 906 19.45 -16.56 -47.52
C ILE A 906 18.85 -17.72 -46.72
N PRO A 907 18.42 -17.50 -45.47
CA PRO A 907 17.82 -18.57 -44.67
C PRO A 907 16.49 -19.05 -45.27
N PRO A 908 16.13 -20.34 -45.10
CA PRO A 908 14.87 -20.87 -45.60
C PRO A 908 13.68 -20.12 -45.01
N TYR A 909 12.62 -19.99 -45.79
CA TYR A 909 11.36 -19.46 -45.27
C TYR A 909 10.69 -20.52 -44.40
N TYR A 910 10.22 -20.12 -43.22
CA TYR A 910 9.48 -21.00 -42.34
C TYR A 910 8.08 -21.23 -42.89
N ASP A 911 7.73 -22.50 -43.07
CA ASP A 911 6.40 -22.93 -43.47
C ASP A 911 5.83 -23.79 -42.34
N LEU A 912 4.52 -23.77 -42.16
CA LEU A 912 3.88 -24.64 -41.17
C LEU A 912 4.22 -26.12 -41.48
N PRO A 913 4.52 -26.94 -40.46
CA PRO A 913 4.61 -28.38 -40.62
C PRO A 913 3.32 -28.99 -41.18
#